data_AF-A0A7W0YDW2-F1
#
_entry.id   AF-A0A7W0YDW2-F1
#
_cell.length_a   1.000
_cell.length_b   1.000
_cell.length_c   1.000
_cell.angle_alpha   90.00
_cell.angle_beta   90.00
_cell.angle_gamma   90.00
#
_symmetry.space_group_name_H-M   'P 1'
#
loop_
_entity.id
_entity.type
_entity.pdbx_description
1 polymer ?
#
loop_
_entity_poly.entity_id
_entity_poly.type
_entity_poly.pdbx_seq_one_letter_code
_entity_poly.pdbx_strand_id
1 'polypeptide(L)'
;MKKSPSAQSTLLNSRALLGVVAAAGVTLAGVFFPTPAKADTATCASTPTQVVTDPVGDQGVGNATQKDITAISVGEDYTYIGSPRMVFVLKVANLTSIPSDEIWRVRFTVGATVYHVSMLSDANSNVSFAYGTYSGNTVSTLGGIEAGTYASDGTIKMAVEMAKVGSPAAATVITAINGVTQKNIGGTLFTGQDSTSNGTYTVKAKDAACTPVTLPPVGVNATYIKGGMTFSPSAKLVAPYIGQDVEPSLRVDKFGNTYIAPIRGVPGGTDLFYFDLRPTVSSLANPTYDPFMRNPIYRGQPDSISGSEDVAVGGDGGGDVDMAVGFNSEAIEDPNAPPTLAYSSLVLANISSQRSTDRGATFLKNPAGNLTGGVPGDDRQWMEFFGNQYCYIIYRTLAPAITQVQRSIDGGLTYGETTVVGTIGQVGGVDVDQNDGTVYIGGSNGVVAVGVPIVPGPPGPTSLPPATYTVYNVAGTGNAHLFFTVKVASDGTAYACYSDDHNILVKYSTNKGVTWSAPIRVSDGPETFTSVFPWLETGPTPGTVGVVWYGSDKATTGDDNADWHMFYALGTNLTGTTPIFRQVEAADHVIHAANISEAGLVVGGMSPNRNLADYFQIGFDPTGAAVIAFTDDHNDIAGHTYATRQISGPGANNGASIPAPVEGSGLPAPLYEPLPTAASVGGIIGSQVSDFRDDVRIGGNPGAGGVVVLPVDDPADILSVLYSAEGTGASPVLVCKMMVSDMTAIPPSTIWRMNFAANAPNSVVSPTGQFTFGLSDRGDQFYVSANTDATGVQTFKYGKSVRNFDGSITSTDLGNADSGAFDMANKTITVKVAVSKLNAGLAVGRPLIGNGSILAGLRATAITSNNGSGSNLADTARGGTQFQISFPVALASLSSVKTHGGAGQFAIDLPQTGTPNDECRSGGANGDYTLVFTFPNTLTSVSGATVTAGTGSVTSSGIGADTRQYIVNLTGVANAQAVTVTLSNVTDSASNFTALLPGTMRVLVGDTTNDSTVNSADIGQTKSQSGNLVSGSNFRQDVTVDGTLNSADIGLVKSKSGTALP
;
A
#
# COMPACT_ATOMS: atom_id res chain seq x y z
N MET A 1 30.24 72.54 18.80
CA MET A 1 29.36 73.16 19.82
C MET A 1 28.10 72.31 19.94
N LYS A 2 27.80 71.78 21.15
CA LYS A 2 26.52 71.20 21.67
C LYS A 2 25.79 70.02 20.93
N LYS A 3 25.85 68.85 21.59
CA LYS A 3 24.81 67.85 22.02
C LYS A 3 23.61 67.39 21.13
N SER A 4 23.49 66.04 21.07
CA SER A 4 22.30 65.13 21.21
C SER A 4 21.49 64.69 19.96
N PRO A 5 20.80 63.50 19.99
CA PRO A 5 21.17 62.37 19.12
C PRO A 5 20.01 61.68 18.36
N SER A 6 20.35 60.56 17.69
CA SER A 6 19.52 59.50 17.05
C SER A 6 19.18 59.67 15.57
N ALA A 7 19.72 58.76 14.75
CA ALA A 7 19.35 58.55 13.36
C ALA A 7 19.07 57.05 13.16
N GLN A 8 17.80 56.71 12.97
CA GLN A 8 17.37 55.48 12.30
C GLN A 8 17.63 55.64 10.79
N SER A 9 18.28 54.65 10.19
CA SER A 9 18.53 54.59 8.76
C SER A 9 17.27 54.17 8.01
N THR A 10 16.79 55.08 7.18
CA THR A 10 15.84 54.84 6.08
C THR A 10 16.60 54.24 4.90
N LEU A 11 16.18 53.08 4.39
CA LEU A 11 16.56 52.58 3.07
C LEU A 11 15.33 51.98 2.38
N LEU A 12 15.28 52.24 1.08
CA LEU A 12 14.09 52.37 0.26
C LEU A 12 13.41 51.04 -0.09
N ASN A 13 12.07 51.09 -0.06
CA ASN A 13 11.17 50.16 -0.74
C ASN A 13 11.41 50.17 -2.26
N SER A 14 11.68 49.00 -2.83
CA SER A 14 11.38 48.69 -4.23
C SER A 14 10.73 47.31 -4.32
N ARG A 15 9.43 47.27 -4.03
CA ARG A 15 8.56 46.15 -4.39
C ARG A 15 8.07 46.36 -5.81
N ALA A 16 8.57 45.59 -6.76
CA ALA A 16 7.97 45.47 -8.09
C ALA A 16 6.76 44.53 -7.97
N LEU A 17 5.58 45.13 -7.92
CA LEU A 17 4.28 44.50 -8.18
C LEU A 17 4.24 44.10 -9.67
N LEU A 18 3.98 42.83 -9.99
CA LEU A 18 3.31 42.48 -11.26
C LEU A 18 1.95 41.89 -10.92
N GLY A 19 0.97 42.79 -10.86
CA GLY A 19 -0.44 42.47 -10.72
C GLY A 19 -1.03 42.05 -12.07
N VAL A 20 -1.87 41.02 -11.99
CA VAL A 20 -2.84 40.55 -12.97
C VAL A 20 -3.70 41.72 -13.48
N VAL A 21 -3.80 41.86 -14.80
CA VAL A 21 -4.89 42.58 -15.45
C VAL A 21 -5.75 41.54 -16.17
N ALA A 22 -6.84 41.14 -15.53
CA ALA A 22 -7.95 40.47 -16.18
C ALA A 22 -8.78 41.54 -16.93
N ALA A 23 -8.74 41.53 -18.25
CA ALA A 23 -9.69 42.27 -19.08
C ALA A 23 -10.83 41.32 -19.46
N ALA A 24 -12.04 41.71 -19.07
CA ALA A 24 -13.28 41.01 -19.39
C ALA A 24 -13.67 41.17 -20.88
N GLY A 25 -14.22 40.09 -21.44
CA GLY A 25 -15.28 40.14 -22.44
C GLY A 25 -14.89 39.84 -23.89
N VAL A 26 -15.01 38.56 -24.29
CA VAL A 26 -15.80 38.14 -25.47
C VAL A 26 -16.30 36.71 -25.22
N THR A 27 -17.62 36.54 -25.10
CA THR A 27 -18.30 35.25 -25.17
C THR A 27 -18.30 34.75 -26.60
N LEU A 28 -17.50 33.73 -26.92
CA LEU A 28 -17.79 32.85 -28.06
C LEU A 28 -18.45 31.58 -27.52
N ALA A 29 -19.75 31.44 -27.84
CA ALA A 29 -20.47 30.19 -27.70
C ALA A 29 -19.87 29.15 -28.67
N GLY A 30 -18.89 28.40 -28.18
CA GLY A 30 -18.42 27.17 -28.80
C GLY A 30 -19.34 26.03 -28.37
N VAL A 31 -20.16 25.56 -29.31
CA VAL A 31 -20.99 24.36 -29.15
C VAL A 31 -20.06 23.18 -28.87
N PHE A 32 -19.99 22.75 -27.60
CA PHE A 32 -19.38 21.47 -27.25
C PHE A 32 -20.28 20.36 -27.79
N PHE A 33 -19.79 19.63 -28.78
CA PHE A 33 -20.34 18.33 -29.10
C PHE A 33 -20.09 17.42 -27.89
N PRO A 34 -21.07 16.63 -27.43
CA PRO A 34 -20.81 15.59 -26.46
C PRO A 34 -19.78 14.64 -27.09
N THR A 35 -18.60 14.54 -26.50
CA THR A 35 -17.73 13.39 -26.71
C THR A 35 -18.55 12.16 -26.32
N PRO A 36 -18.86 11.25 -27.26
CA PRO A 36 -19.59 10.05 -26.91
C PRO A 36 -18.76 9.27 -25.89
N ALA A 37 -19.44 8.76 -24.86
CA ALA A 37 -18.88 7.76 -23.96
C ALA A 37 -18.17 6.69 -24.81
N LYS A 38 -16.86 6.53 -24.63
CA LYS A 38 -16.11 5.47 -25.31
C LYS A 38 -16.68 4.15 -24.80
N ALA A 39 -17.21 3.36 -25.74
CA ALA A 39 -17.65 2.00 -25.50
C ALA A 39 -16.52 1.19 -24.82
N ASP A 40 -16.92 0.20 -24.02
CA ASP A 40 -16.02 -0.82 -23.47
C ASP A 40 -14.97 -1.24 -24.50
N THR A 41 -13.74 -1.31 -24.03
CA THR A 41 -12.51 -1.48 -24.79
C THR A 41 -12.54 -2.72 -25.69
N ALA A 42 -12.18 -2.55 -26.96
CA ALA A 42 -11.77 -3.66 -27.82
C ALA A 42 -10.46 -4.26 -27.24
N THR A 43 -10.53 -5.42 -26.61
CA THR A 43 -9.36 -6.03 -25.94
C THR A 43 -8.55 -6.90 -26.92
N CYS A 44 -7.26 -6.61 -27.08
CA CYS A 44 -6.33 -7.49 -27.81
C CYS A 44 -6.05 -8.82 -27.07
N ALA A 45 -6.41 -8.91 -25.79
CA ALA A 45 -6.39 -10.13 -25.01
C ALA A 45 -7.82 -10.64 -24.78
N SER A 46 -7.99 -11.96 -24.89
CA SER A 46 -9.24 -12.62 -24.56
C SER A 46 -9.32 -12.92 -23.06
N THR A 47 -10.53 -12.94 -22.51
CA THR A 47 -10.77 -13.54 -21.19
C THR A 47 -10.54 -15.07 -21.27
N PRO A 48 -9.60 -15.64 -20.49
CA PRO A 48 -9.38 -17.08 -20.49
C PRO A 48 -10.66 -17.85 -20.15
N THR A 49 -10.99 -18.83 -20.98
CA THR A 49 -12.17 -19.68 -20.82
C THR A 49 -11.79 -20.94 -20.08
N GLN A 50 -12.53 -21.30 -19.03
CA GLN A 50 -12.31 -22.54 -18.29
C GLN A 50 -12.61 -23.75 -19.19
N VAL A 51 -11.63 -24.65 -19.30
CA VAL A 51 -11.69 -25.84 -20.15
C VAL A 51 -11.65 -27.15 -19.36
N VAL A 52 -11.18 -27.09 -18.10
CA VAL A 52 -11.16 -28.23 -17.17
C VAL A 52 -11.57 -27.75 -15.79
N THR A 53 -12.37 -28.57 -15.09
CA THR A 53 -12.66 -28.47 -13.65
C THR A 53 -12.17 -29.76 -13.01
N ASP A 54 -11.61 -29.65 -11.81
CA ASP A 54 -11.08 -30.78 -11.05
C ASP A 54 -11.67 -30.82 -9.63
N PRO A 55 -11.93 -32.00 -9.05
CA PRO A 55 -12.44 -32.12 -7.69
C PRO A 55 -11.48 -31.54 -6.66
N VAL A 56 -11.99 -30.84 -5.65
CA VAL A 56 -11.15 -30.36 -4.54
C VAL A 56 -10.77 -31.54 -3.63
N GLY A 57 -9.49 -31.63 -3.26
CA GLY A 57 -9.01 -32.56 -2.24
C GLY A 57 -8.61 -33.94 -2.77
N ASP A 58 -8.36 -34.09 -4.08
CA ASP A 58 -8.02 -35.36 -4.71
C ASP A 58 -6.54 -35.48 -5.12
N GLN A 59 -5.69 -34.54 -4.68
CA GLN A 59 -4.25 -34.43 -4.94
C GLN A 59 -3.38 -35.61 -4.44
N GLY A 60 -3.94 -36.78 -4.18
CA GLY A 60 -3.27 -37.93 -3.58
C GLY A 60 -3.17 -37.81 -2.05
N VAL A 61 -3.43 -38.92 -1.35
CA VAL A 61 -3.46 -38.95 0.12
C VAL A 61 -2.09 -38.52 0.69
N GLY A 62 -2.10 -37.43 1.48
CA GLY A 62 -0.92 -36.91 2.17
C GLY A 62 -0.17 -35.78 1.44
N ASN A 63 -0.58 -35.42 0.21
CA ASN A 63 -0.01 -34.28 -0.51
C ASN A 63 -0.66 -32.97 -0.05
N ALA A 64 0.12 -31.89 -0.06
CA ALA A 64 -0.31 -30.58 0.44
C ALA A 64 -1.34 -29.92 -0.49
N THR A 65 -2.16 -29.00 0.03
CA THR A 65 -3.23 -28.36 -0.74
C THR A 65 -2.73 -27.46 -1.87
N GLN A 66 -1.47 -27.01 -1.83
CA GLN A 66 -0.84 -26.29 -2.95
C GLN A 66 -0.66 -27.15 -4.22
N LYS A 67 -0.96 -28.45 -4.13
CA LYS A 67 -0.82 -29.44 -5.22
C LYS A 67 -2.14 -29.79 -5.89
N ASP A 68 -3.24 -29.45 -5.22
CA ASP A 68 -4.62 -29.68 -5.60
C ASP A 68 -5.03 -28.71 -6.69
N ILE A 69 -5.01 -29.17 -7.93
CA ILE A 69 -5.52 -28.44 -9.09
C ILE A 69 -7.04 -28.43 -8.97
N THR A 70 -7.66 -27.30 -9.32
CA THR A 70 -9.13 -27.16 -9.27
C THR A 70 -9.71 -26.72 -10.60
N ALA A 71 -8.91 -26.06 -11.45
CA ALA A 71 -9.34 -25.66 -12.78
C ALA A 71 -8.17 -25.33 -13.72
N ILE A 72 -8.44 -25.41 -15.02
CA ILE A 72 -7.58 -24.90 -16.09
C ILE A 72 -8.41 -24.05 -17.05
N SER A 73 -7.89 -22.88 -17.39
CA SER A 73 -8.47 -21.98 -18.38
C SER A 73 -7.47 -21.61 -19.46
N VAL A 74 -7.96 -21.33 -20.67
CA VAL A 74 -7.13 -21.01 -21.85
C VAL A 74 -7.70 -19.80 -22.60
N GLY A 75 -6.83 -18.95 -23.12
CA GLY A 75 -7.16 -17.80 -23.96
C GLY A 75 -6.01 -17.39 -24.88
N GLU A 76 -6.20 -16.30 -25.63
CA GLU A 76 -5.21 -15.65 -26.48
C GLU A 76 -4.84 -14.26 -26.00
N ASP A 77 -3.62 -13.85 -26.33
CA ASP A 77 -3.13 -12.48 -26.23
C ASP A 77 -2.50 -12.07 -27.58
N TYR A 78 -3.14 -11.14 -28.27
CA TYR A 78 -2.74 -10.60 -29.57
C TYR A 78 -2.17 -9.18 -29.49
N THR A 79 -1.79 -8.75 -28.29
CA THR A 79 -1.37 -7.37 -28.03
C THR A 79 -0.11 -6.99 -28.82
N TYR A 80 0.77 -7.95 -29.15
CA TYR A 80 2.08 -7.66 -29.75
C TYR A 80 2.18 -8.05 -31.24
N ILE A 81 2.61 -7.11 -32.08
CA ILE A 81 2.97 -7.38 -33.49
C ILE A 81 4.09 -8.42 -33.51
N GLY A 82 3.86 -9.50 -34.26
CA GLY A 82 4.85 -10.57 -34.42
C GLY A 82 4.91 -11.57 -33.26
N SER A 83 4.16 -11.36 -32.16
CA SER A 83 4.15 -12.28 -31.02
C SER A 83 2.73 -12.54 -30.49
N PRO A 84 1.86 -13.21 -31.26
CA PRO A 84 0.60 -13.73 -30.76
C PRO A 84 0.86 -14.85 -29.74
N ARG A 85 0.14 -14.88 -28.61
CA ARG A 85 0.41 -15.78 -27.49
C ARG A 85 -0.82 -16.59 -27.09
N MET A 86 -0.56 -17.82 -26.63
CA MET A 86 -1.51 -18.62 -25.86
C MET A 86 -1.34 -18.33 -24.38
N VAL A 87 -2.44 -18.08 -23.68
CA VAL A 87 -2.49 -17.84 -22.23
C VAL A 87 -3.13 -19.04 -21.56
N PHE A 88 -2.43 -19.63 -20.59
CA PHE A 88 -2.89 -20.73 -19.76
C PHE A 88 -3.02 -20.25 -18.31
N VAL A 89 -4.13 -20.54 -17.66
CA VAL A 89 -4.35 -20.27 -16.24
C VAL A 89 -4.61 -21.60 -15.54
N LEU A 90 -3.76 -21.95 -14.58
CA LEU A 90 -3.91 -23.11 -13.70
C LEU A 90 -4.28 -22.62 -12.31
N LYS A 91 -5.32 -23.20 -11.71
CA LYS A 91 -5.77 -22.85 -10.37
C LYS A 91 -5.48 -23.99 -9.41
N VAL A 92 -4.77 -23.70 -8.32
CA VAL A 92 -4.64 -24.57 -7.14
C VAL A 92 -5.33 -23.96 -5.92
N ALA A 93 -5.44 -24.72 -4.81
CA ALA A 93 -6.12 -24.26 -3.61
C ALA A 93 -5.52 -22.98 -2.98
N ASN A 94 -4.18 -22.88 -2.91
CA ASN A 94 -3.45 -21.67 -2.50
C ASN A 94 -1.95 -21.77 -2.85
N LEU A 95 -1.26 -20.64 -2.85
CA LEU A 95 0.20 -20.52 -2.99
C LEU A 95 0.78 -19.52 -1.98
N THR A 96 0.20 -19.45 -0.78
CA THR A 96 0.69 -18.60 0.31
C THR A 96 2.12 -18.98 0.76
N SER A 97 2.49 -20.24 0.56
CA SER A 97 3.85 -20.76 0.65
C SER A 97 4.11 -21.69 -0.53
N ILE A 98 5.22 -21.49 -1.22
CA ILE A 98 5.63 -22.31 -2.36
C ILE A 98 6.39 -23.53 -1.84
N PRO A 99 5.93 -24.77 -2.09
CA PRO A 99 6.68 -25.95 -1.67
C PRO A 99 7.89 -26.17 -2.60
N SER A 100 9.01 -26.65 -2.06
CA SER A 100 10.27 -26.81 -2.81
C SER A 100 10.26 -28.01 -3.74
N ASP A 101 11.02 -27.91 -4.84
CA ASP A 101 11.21 -28.95 -5.87
C ASP A 101 9.91 -29.36 -6.59
N GLU A 102 9.04 -28.40 -6.88
CA GLU A 102 7.67 -28.67 -7.31
C GLU A 102 7.37 -28.06 -8.67
N ILE A 103 6.46 -28.71 -9.41
CA ILE A 103 6.20 -28.39 -10.81
C ILE A 103 4.69 -28.34 -11.00
N TRP A 104 4.18 -27.21 -11.45
CA TRP A 104 2.80 -27.03 -11.91
C TRP A 104 2.82 -26.88 -13.42
N ARG A 105 2.21 -27.82 -14.13
CA ARG A 105 2.35 -27.93 -15.58
C ARG A 105 0.98 -28.00 -16.25
N VAL A 106 0.79 -27.23 -17.31
CA VAL A 106 -0.30 -27.42 -18.26
C VAL A 106 0.26 -28.11 -19.51
N ARG A 107 -0.27 -29.29 -19.82
CA ARG A 107 0.03 -30.07 -21.02
C ARG A 107 -1.06 -29.83 -22.05
N PHE A 108 -0.70 -29.75 -23.32
CA PHE A 108 -1.66 -29.54 -24.40
C PHE A 108 -1.09 -30.03 -25.73
N THR A 109 -1.98 -30.40 -26.66
CA THR A 109 -1.59 -30.92 -27.98
C THR A 109 -1.97 -29.93 -29.07
N VAL A 110 -0.99 -29.56 -29.89
CA VAL A 110 -1.17 -28.79 -31.13
C VAL A 110 -0.66 -29.62 -32.29
N GLY A 111 -1.57 -30.01 -33.19
CA GLY A 111 -1.26 -30.94 -34.27
C GLY A 111 -0.82 -32.31 -33.72
N ALA A 112 0.38 -32.76 -34.07
CA ALA A 112 0.95 -34.03 -33.62
C ALA A 112 1.89 -33.90 -32.40
N THR A 113 2.15 -32.67 -31.94
CA THR A 113 3.13 -32.39 -30.88
C THR A 113 2.43 -32.10 -29.57
N VAL A 114 2.91 -32.73 -28.50
CA VAL A 114 2.47 -32.45 -27.14
C VAL A 114 3.42 -31.42 -26.53
N TYR A 115 2.89 -30.25 -26.19
CA TYR A 115 3.61 -29.15 -25.56
C TYR A 115 3.29 -29.09 -24.06
N HIS A 116 4.13 -28.37 -23.33
CA HIS A 116 3.81 -27.94 -21.98
C HIS A 116 4.28 -26.51 -21.71
N VAL A 117 3.58 -25.85 -20.80
CA VAL A 117 4.06 -24.70 -20.04
C VAL A 117 4.08 -25.07 -18.57
N SER A 118 5.06 -24.57 -17.83
CA SER A 118 5.22 -24.92 -16.42
C SER A 118 5.75 -23.78 -15.57
N MET A 119 5.22 -23.69 -14.36
CA MET A 119 5.83 -23.05 -13.21
C MET A 119 6.63 -24.11 -12.44
N LEU A 120 7.89 -23.82 -12.10
CA LEU A 120 8.78 -24.72 -11.36
C LEU A 120 9.32 -24.01 -10.12
N SER A 121 9.34 -24.68 -8.97
CA SER A 121 10.09 -24.27 -7.80
C SER A 121 11.35 -25.10 -7.63
N ASP A 122 12.46 -24.46 -7.25
CA ASP A 122 13.69 -25.15 -6.90
C ASP A 122 13.69 -25.66 -5.44
N ALA A 123 14.81 -26.23 -4.99
CA ALA A 123 14.98 -26.72 -3.62
C ALA A 123 14.81 -25.64 -2.54
N ASN A 124 14.89 -24.35 -2.92
CA ASN A 124 14.69 -23.19 -2.06
C ASN A 124 13.32 -22.53 -2.30
N SER A 125 12.42 -23.20 -3.01
CA SER A 125 11.10 -22.71 -3.39
C SER A 125 11.10 -21.50 -4.35
N ASN A 126 12.22 -21.21 -5.03
CA ASN A 126 12.28 -20.13 -6.02
C ASN A 126 11.56 -20.51 -7.29
N VAL A 127 10.67 -19.64 -7.76
CA VAL A 127 9.85 -19.91 -8.95
C VAL A 127 10.54 -19.48 -10.25
N SER A 128 10.40 -20.31 -11.29
CA SER A 128 10.74 -20.02 -12.68
C SER A 128 9.66 -20.53 -13.63
N PHE A 129 9.61 -20.00 -14.85
CA PHE A 129 8.63 -20.39 -15.86
C PHE A 129 9.29 -20.86 -17.15
N ALA A 130 8.73 -21.90 -17.76
CA ALA A 130 9.30 -22.52 -18.95
C ALA A 130 8.23 -23.15 -19.85
N TYR A 131 8.62 -23.44 -21.09
CA TYR A 131 7.86 -24.30 -22.00
C TYR A 131 8.74 -25.42 -22.58
N GLY A 132 8.09 -26.43 -23.14
CA GLY A 132 8.77 -27.44 -23.93
C GLY A 132 7.83 -28.50 -24.49
N THR A 133 8.35 -29.71 -24.74
CA THR A 133 7.59 -30.78 -25.41
C THR A 133 7.69 -32.12 -24.71
N TYR A 134 6.73 -33.00 -25.01
CA TYR A 134 6.74 -34.41 -24.66
C TYR A 134 7.00 -35.27 -25.90
N SER A 135 7.84 -36.29 -25.73
CA SER A 135 7.97 -37.40 -26.67
C SER A 135 7.86 -38.72 -25.91
N GLY A 136 6.68 -39.34 -25.96
CA GLY A 136 6.34 -40.45 -25.06
C GLY A 136 6.38 -39.99 -23.60
N ASN A 137 7.19 -40.67 -22.77
CA ASN A 137 7.35 -40.34 -21.35
C ASN A 137 8.49 -39.34 -21.07
N THR A 138 9.17 -38.85 -22.10
CA THR A 138 10.29 -37.92 -21.95
C THR A 138 9.80 -36.48 -22.04
N VAL A 139 10.12 -35.68 -21.01
CA VAL A 139 9.87 -34.23 -20.97
C VAL A 139 11.13 -33.48 -21.39
N SER A 140 10.98 -32.49 -22.27
CA SER A 140 12.04 -31.55 -22.63
C SER A 140 11.66 -30.14 -22.23
N THR A 141 12.64 -29.33 -21.83
CA THR A 141 12.51 -27.88 -21.66
C THR A 141 13.20 -27.20 -22.83
N LEU A 142 12.46 -26.41 -23.59
CA LEU A 142 12.96 -25.73 -24.79
C LEU A 142 13.36 -24.28 -24.53
N GLY A 143 12.79 -23.64 -23.50
CA GLY A 143 13.17 -22.29 -23.09
C GLY A 143 12.15 -21.65 -22.13
N GLY A 144 12.33 -20.35 -21.89
CA GLY A 144 11.39 -19.52 -21.12
C GLY A 144 10.14 -19.13 -21.91
N ILE A 145 9.10 -18.73 -21.19
CA ILE A 145 7.85 -18.19 -21.72
C ILE A 145 7.81 -16.66 -21.63
N GLU A 146 6.93 -16.03 -22.40
CA GLU A 146 6.81 -14.59 -22.55
C GLU A 146 6.27 -13.88 -21.30
N ALA A 147 5.41 -14.56 -20.53
CA ALA A 147 4.95 -14.06 -19.24
C ALA A 147 4.56 -15.23 -18.32
N GLY A 148 4.89 -15.10 -17.03
CA GLY A 148 4.51 -16.05 -16.01
C GLY A 148 4.30 -15.34 -14.67
N THR A 149 3.14 -15.52 -14.05
CA THR A 149 2.81 -14.97 -12.73
C THR A 149 2.10 -16.00 -11.86
N TYR A 150 2.15 -15.80 -10.55
CA TYR A 150 1.33 -16.56 -9.61
C TYR A 150 0.79 -15.63 -8.50
N ALA A 151 -0.31 -16.01 -7.88
CA ALA A 151 -0.94 -15.27 -6.79
C ALA A 151 -1.12 -16.18 -5.56
N SER A 152 -1.14 -15.58 -4.37
CA SER A 152 -1.28 -16.30 -3.09
C SER A 152 -2.59 -17.10 -3.00
N ASP A 153 -3.61 -16.68 -3.75
CA ASP A 153 -4.89 -17.37 -3.90
C ASP A 153 -4.78 -18.70 -4.67
N GLY A 154 -3.61 -19.06 -5.21
CA GLY A 154 -3.37 -20.29 -5.96
C GLY A 154 -3.50 -20.15 -7.48
N THR A 155 -3.68 -18.95 -8.02
CA THR A 155 -3.73 -18.73 -9.47
C THR A 155 -2.33 -18.71 -10.07
N ILE A 156 -2.08 -19.47 -11.14
CA ILE A 156 -0.84 -19.47 -11.93
C ILE A 156 -1.20 -19.11 -13.38
N LYS A 157 -0.65 -18.03 -13.93
CA LYS A 157 -0.88 -17.57 -15.30
C LYS A 157 0.42 -17.69 -16.11
N MET A 158 0.34 -18.30 -17.28
CA MET A 158 1.49 -18.57 -18.17
C MET A 158 1.13 -18.21 -19.61
N ALA A 159 1.87 -17.31 -20.24
CA ALA A 159 1.69 -16.91 -21.63
C ALA A 159 2.88 -17.35 -22.47
N VAL A 160 2.62 -18.14 -23.52
CA VAL A 160 3.64 -18.63 -24.46
C VAL A 160 3.31 -18.20 -25.89
N GLU A 161 4.30 -17.71 -26.62
CA GLU A 161 4.17 -17.31 -28.01
C GLU A 161 3.73 -18.48 -28.89
N MET A 162 2.71 -18.27 -29.72
CA MET A 162 2.15 -19.28 -30.61
C MET A 162 3.21 -19.87 -31.54
N ALA A 163 4.18 -19.06 -31.99
CA ALA A 163 5.30 -19.52 -32.82
C ALA A 163 6.17 -20.59 -32.13
N LYS A 164 6.28 -20.56 -30.80
CA LYS A 164 7.02 -21.56 -30.02
C LYS A 164 6.27 -22.89 -29.88
N VAL A 165 4.95 -22.89 -30.09
CA VAL A 165 4.05 -24.02 -29.81
C VAL A 165 3.26 -24.48 -31.04
N GLY A 166 3.91 -24.49 -32.19
CA GLY A 166 3.35 -25.05 -33.43
C GLY A 166 2.46 -24.09 -34.22
N SER A 167 2.47 -22.80 -33.88
CA SER A 167 1.77 -21.72 -34.59
C SER A 167 0.26 -21.96 -34.80
N PRO A 168 -0.51 -22.31 -33.74
CA PRO A 168 -1.95 -22.52 -33.89
C PRO A 168 -2.65 -21.26 -34.39
N ALA A 169 -3.30 -21.35 -35.55
CA ALA A 169 -4.08 -20.26 -36.12
C ALA A 169 -5.49 -20.19 -35.50
N ALA A 170 -6.21 -19.10 -35.77
CA ALA A 170 -7.63 -19.01 -35.43
C ALA A 170 -8.42 -20.22 -35.96
N ALA A 171 -9.40 -20.68 -35.18
CA ALA A 171 -10.15 -21.94 -35.34
C ALA A 171 -9.36 -23.24 -35.14
N THR A 172 -8.06 -23.19 -34.81
CA THR A 172 -7.32 -24.39 -34.41
C THR A 172 -7.88 -24.94 -33.10
N VAL A 173 -8.19 -26.23 -33.07
CA VAL A 173 -8.60 -26.93 -31.85
C VAL A 173 -7.37 -27.48 -31.14
N ILE A 174 -7.06 -26.93 -29.98
CA ILE A 174 -6.07 -27.44 -29.05
C ILE A 174 -6.75 -28.53 -28.22
N THR A 175 -6.15 -29.72 -28.19
CA THR A 175 -6.72 -30.90 -27.55
C THR A 175 -5.84 -31.41 -26.40
N ALA A 176 -6.38 -32.34 -25.61
CA ALA A 176 -5.70 -32.97 -24.48
C ALA A 176 -5.09 -31.93 -23.51
N ILE A 177 -5.84 -30.88 -23.21
CA ILE A 177 -5.44 -29.83 -22.27
C ILE A 177 -5.65 -30.39 -20.87
N ASN A 178 -4.59 -30.63 -20.11
CA ASN A 178 -4.67 -31.11 -18.73
C ASN A 178 -3.56 -30.52 -17.87
N GLY A 179 -3.79 -30.53 -16.56
CA GLY A 179 -2.91 -29.99 -15.55
C GLY A 179 -2.29 -31.13 -14.78
N VAL A 180 -1.02 -30.99 -14.40
CA VAL A 180 -0.33 -31.96 -13.56
C VAL A 180 0.54 -31.23 -12.56
N THR A 181 0.44 -31.60 -11.28
CA THR A 181 1.45 -31.25 -10.28
C THR A 181 2.40 -32.42 -10.06
N GLN A 182 3.69 -32.12 -10.02
CA GLN A 182 4.74 -33.12 -9.91
C GLN A 182 5.85 -32.62 -9.00
N LYS A 183 6.45 -33.54 -8.24
CA LYS A 183 7.67 -33.28 -7.50
C LYS A 183 8.90 -33.72 -8.27
N ASN A 184 9.91 -32.88 -8.32
CA ASN A 184 11.23 -33.19 -8.84
C ASN A 184 12.00 -34.05 -7.81
N ILE A 185 12.45 -35.22 -8.25
CA ILE A 185 13.24 -36.17 -7.43
C ILE A 185 14.67 -36.33 -7.97
N GLY A 186 15.09 -35.45 -8.89
CA GLY A 186 16.44 -35.36 -9.43
C GLY A 186 16.52 -35.69 -10.92
N GLY A 187 17.28 -34.89 -11.66
CA GLY A 187 17.44 -35.03 -13.11
C GLY A 187 16.15 -34.77 -13.87
N THR A 188 15.74 -35.72 -14.73
CA THR A 188 14.48 -35.66 -15.49
C THR A 188 13.37 -36.56 -14.89
N LEU A 189 13.55 -37.04 -13.64
CA LEU A 189 12.55 -37.88 -12.97
C LEU A 189 11.63 -37.03 -12.10
N PHE A 190 10.33 -37.35 -12.18
CA PHE A 190 9.27 -36.67 -11.43
C PHE A 190 8.30 -37.69 -10.85
N THR A 191 7.78 -37.43 -9.65
CA THR A 191 6.62 -38.15 -9.10
C THR A 191 5.36 -37.31 -9.30
N GLY A 192 4.34 -37.87 -9.94
CA GLY A 192 3.03 -37.21 -10.03
C GLY A 192 2.38 -37.11 -8.65
N GLN A 193 1.80 -35.96 -8.35
CA GLN A 193 1.06 -35.70 -7.12
C GLN A 193 -0.43 -35.53 -7.43
N ASP A 194 -0.75 -34.70 -8.41
CA ASP A 194 -2.11 -34.47 -8.85
C ASP A 194 -2.21 -34.35 -10.39
N SER A 195 -3.39 -34.63 -10.95
CA SER A 195 -3.65 -34.49 -12.38
C SER A 195 -5.12 -34.35 -12.72
N THR A 196 -5.43 -33.45 -13.65
CA THR A 196 -6.80 -33.22 -14.10
C THR A 196 -7.21 -34.16 -15.24
N SER A 197 -8.52 -34.19 -15.52
CA SER A 197 -9.05 -34.69 -16.80
C SER A 197 -8.62 -33.82 -18.00
N ASN A 198 -8.90 -34.29 -19.23
CA ASN A 198 -8.58 -33.57 -20.47
C ASN A 198 -9.72 -32.64 -20.90
N GLY A 199 -9.35 -31.40 -21.25
CA GLY A 199 -10.20 -30.43 -21.93
C GLY A 199 -9.76 -30.15 -23.37
N THR A 200 -10.54 -29.31 -24.05
CA THR A 200 -10.26 -28.81 -25.40
C THR A 200 -10.53 -27.32 -25.48
N TYR A 201 -9.76 -26.61 -26.31
CA TYR A 201 -9.92 -25.19 -26.53
C TYR A 201 -9.84 -24.87 -28.03
N THR A 202 -10.71 -23.98 -28.53
CA THR A 202 -10.62 -23.50 -29.92
C THR A 202 -10.04 -22.11 -29.94
N VAL A 203 -8.91 -21.94 -30.63
CA VAL A 203 -8.23 -20.64 -30.75
C VAL A 203 -9.14 -19.64 -31.45
N LYS A 204 -9.41 -18.51 -30.80
CA LYS A 204 -10.27 -17.43 -31.29
C LYS A 204 -9.47 -16.53 -32.22
N ALA A 205 -10.13 -15.95 -33.20
CA ALA A 205 -9.51 -14.93 -34.05
C ALA A 205 -9.21 -13.68 -33.23
N LYS A 206 -8.12 -12.97 -33.60
CA LYS A 206 -7.88 -11.61 -33.13
C LYS A 206 -9.08 -10.74 -33.48
N ASP A 207 -9.56 -9.96 -32.51
CA ASP A 207 -10.61 -8.97 -32.76
C ASP A 207 -10.19 -8.01 -33.88
N ALA A 208 -11.09 -7.71 -34.81
CA ALA A 208 -10.83 -6.79 -35.91
C ALA A 208 -10.51 -5.36 -35.42
N ALA A 209 -11.01 -4.97 -34.24
CA ALA A 209 -10.72 -3.71 -33.58
C ALA A 209 -9.40 -3.71 -32.79
N CYS A 210 -8.74 -4.87 -32.61
CA CYS A 210 -7.42 -4.94 -31.96
C CYS A 210 -6.32 -4.38 -32.88
N THR A 211 -5.64 -3.34 -32.41
CA THR A 211 -4.44 -2.74 -32.99
C THR A 211 -3.20 -3.19 -32.20
N PRO A 212 -2.47 -4.24 -32.65
CA PRO A 212 -1.29 -4.72 -31.94
C PRO A 212 -0.17 -3.68 -32.01
N VAL A 213 0.70 -3.70 -30.99
CA VAL A 213 1.84 -2.79 -30.84
C VAL A 213 3.16 -3.48 -31.17
N THR A 214 4.13 -2.77 -31.75
CA THR A 214 5.44 -3.33 -32.13
C THR A 214 6.23 -3.80 -30.92
N LEU A 215 6.70 -5.05 -30.94
CA LEU A 215 7.81 -5.46 -30.07
C LEU A 215 9.08 -4.71 -30.54
N PRO A 216 9.78 -4.01 -29.64
CA PRO A 216 10.99 -3.28 -29.99
C PRO A 216 12.12 -4.27 -30.38
N PRO A 217 12.84 -4.04 -31.50
CA PRO A 217 13.98 -4.87 -31.86
C PRO A 217 15.15 -4.61 -30.91
N VAL A 218 15.75 -5.67 -30.35
CA VAL A 218 16.97 -5.57 -29.51
C VAL A 218 18.20 -5.90 -30.35
N GLY A 219 19.25 -5.08 -30.25
CA GLY A 219 20.51 -5.24 -31.00
C GLY A 219 21.42 -6.38 -30.52
N VAL A 220 21.08 -7.04 -29.40
CA VAL A 220 21.81 -8.19 -28.83
C VAL A 220 20.80 -9.21 -28.30
N ASN A 221 21.00 -10.50 -28.59
CA ASN A 221 20.24 -11.60 -27.99
C ASN A 221 20.63 -11.75 -26.50
N ALA A 222 19.93 -11.06 -25.60
CA ALA A 222 20.03 -11.31 -24.15
C ALA A 222 19.15 -12.50 -23.74
N THR A 223 19.54 -13.19 -22.67
CA THR A 223 18.70 -14.22 -22.03
C THR A 223 17.90 -13.59 -20.90
N TYR A 224 16.58 -13.69 -20.96
CA TYR A 224 15.69 -13.19 -19.91
C TYR A 224 15.19 -14.33 -19.03
N ILE A 225 15.29 -14.13 -17.72
CA ILE A 225 14.81 -15.03 -16.68
C ILE A 225 13.78 -14.27 -15.85
N LYS A 226 12.62 -14.86 -15.61
CA LYS A 226 11.58 -14.30 -14.74
C LYS A 226 11.62 -14.96 -13.38
N GLY A 227 11.54 -14.17 -12.31
CA GLY A 227 11.43 -14.69 -10.95
C GLY A 227 12.75 -15.15 -10.32
N GLY A 228 12.61 -15.84 -9.19
CA GLY A 228 13.72 -16.39 -8.40
C GLY A 228 14.59 -15.36 -7.70
N MET A 229 14.06 -14.16 -7.48
CA MET A 229 14.52 -13.19 -6.48
C MET A 229 13.27 -12.72 -5.74
N THR A 230 13.37 -12.54 -4.42
CA THR A 230 12.27 -11.98 -3.63
C THR A 230 12.76 -10.80 -2.82
N PHE A 231 11.84 -9.89 -2.52
CA PHE A 231 12.09 -8.67 -1.78
C PHE A 231 11.33 -8.70 -0.44
N SER A 232 11.83 -7.94 0.54
CA SER A 232 11.10 -7.73 1.80
C SER A 232 9.78 -7.02 1.52
N PRO A 233 8.77 -7.18 2.38
CA PRO A 233 7.60 -6.30 2.34
C PRO A 233 8.05 -4.83 2.30
N SER A 234 7.37 -4.02 1.50
CA SER A 234 7.73 -2.61 1.37
C SER A 234 7.49 -1.88 2.69
N ALA A 235 8.50 -1.14 3.15
CA ALA A 235 8.45 -0.36 4.38
C ALA A 235 8.13 1.10 4.06
N LYS A 236 7.01 1.60 4.60
CA LYS A 236 6.64 3.02 4.50
C LYS A 236 7.59 3.85 5.36
N LEU A 237 8.20 4.89 4.79
CA LEU A 237 9.02 5.84 5.53
C LEU A 237 8.13 6.98 6.06
N VAL A 238 8.19 7.19 7.37
CA VAL A 238 7.21 8.01 8.09
C VAL A 238 7.95 9.10 8.86
N ALA A 239 7.90 10.35 8.39
CA ALA A 239 8.40 11.54 9.09
C ALA A 239 7.25 12.47 9.54
N PRO A 240 7.44 13.29 10.59
CA PRO A 240 6.47 14.30 11.01
C PRO A 240 6.38 15.45 10.00
N TYR A 241 5.24 16.16 9.98
CA TYR A 241 5.04 17.42 9.29
C TYR A 241 4.98 17.31 7.76
N ILE A 242 4.50 16.19 7.22
CA ILE A 242 4.69 15.85 5.80
C ILE A 242 3.39 15.68 5.02
N GLY A 243 3.21 16.52 3.99
CA GLY A 243 2.15 16.33 3.00
C GLY A 243 2.54 15.36 1.89
N GLN A 244 3.84 15.21 1.61
CA GLN A 244 4.44 14.32 0.60
C GLN A 244 5.94 14.14 0.88
N ASP A 245 6.50 12.95 0.59
CA ASP A 245 7.95 12.65 0.52
C ASP A 245 8.23 11.83 -0.74
N VAL A 246 8.77 12.47 -1.76
CA VAL A 246 8.97 11.86 -3.08
C VAL A 246 10.45 11.89 -3.48
N GLU A 247 10.77 11.30 -4.62
CA GLU A 247 12.11 11.35 -5.24
C GLU A 247 13.27 10.92 -4.32
N PRO A 248 13.22 9.71 -3.74
CA PRO A 248 14.21 9.31 -2.76
C PRO A 248 15.60 9.08 -3.38
N SER A 249 16.58 9.84 -2.90
CA SER A 249 18.00 9.49 -3.03
C SER A 249 18.33 8.36 -2.05
N LEU A 250 19.11 7.37 -2.50
CA LEU A 250 19.54 6.22 -1.71
C LEU A 250 21.06 6.02 -1.88
N ARG A 251 21.74 5.81 -0.75
CA ARG A 251 23.14 5.38 -0.71
C ARG A 251 23.33 4.26 0.29
N VAL A 252 24.02 3.21 -0.13
CA VAL A 252 24.44 2.07 0.70
C VAL A 252 25.96 2.04 0.66
N ASP A 253 26.59 2.12 1.83
CA ASP A 253 28.03 1.94 1.89
C ASP A 253 28.43 0.45 1.90
N LYS A 254 29.72 0.20 1.68
CA LYS A 254 30.27 -1.17 1.63
C LYS A 254 30.12 -1.98 2.93
N PHE A 255 29.75 -1.34 4.04
CA PHE A 255 29.53 -2.01 5.32
C PHE A 255 28.05 -2.29 5.56
N GLY A 256 27.13 -1.62 4.86
CA GLY A 256 25.69 -1.75 4.99
C GLY A 256 25.02 -0.59 5.71
N ASN A 257 25.73 0.51 5.98
CA ASN A 257 25.06 1.74 6.41
C ASN A 257 24.24 2.28 5.24
N THR A 258 22.92 2.35 5.41
CA THR A 258 21.98 2.68 4.34
C THR A 258 21.23 3.97 4.67
N TYR A 259 21.28 4.91 3.75
CA TYR A 259 20.70 6.25 3.86
C TYR A 259 19.66 6.45 2.77
N ILE A 260 18.49 6.96 3.14
CA ILE A 260 17.42 7.32 2.21
C ILE A 260 16.97 8.74 2.51
N ALA A 261 17.01 9.61 1.51
CA ALA A 261 16.62 11.00 1.64
C ALA A 261 15.59 11.37 0.58
N PRO A 262 14.32 11.58 0.97
CA PRO A 262 13.30 12.09 0.08
C PRO A 262 13.10 13.60 0.19
N ILE A 263 12.48 14.19 -0.83
CA ILE A 263 12.12 15.61 -0.88
C ILE A 263 10.68 15.84 -0.42
N ARG A 264 10.45 16.95 0.29
CA ARG A 264 9.10 17.39 0.66
C ARG A 264 8.48 18.33 -0.40
N GLY A 265 9.26 18.75 -1.39
CA GLY A 265 8.95 19.84 -2.32
C GLY A 265 9.52 21.17 -1.86
N VAL A 266 9.58 22.19 -2.72
CA VAL A 266 10.12 23.52 -2.37
C VAL A 266 9.04 24.38 -1.70
N PRO A 267 9.34 25.07 -0.57
CA PRO A 267 10.57 25.05 0.24
C PRO A 267 10.44 24.13 1.47
N GLY A 268 9.79 22.97 1.35
CA GLY A 268 9.39 22.10 2.45
C GLY A 268 10.50 21.31 3.16
N GLY A 269 11.75 21.31 2.70
CA GLY A 269 12.82 20.53 3.32
C GLY A 269 13.10 19.20 2.63
N THR A 270 14.07 18.48 3.20
CA THR A 270 14.43 17.11 2.85
C THR A 270 14.57 16.27 4.11
N ASP A 271 14.12 15.03 4.07
CA ASP A 271 14.24 14.10 5.20
C ASP A 271 15.49 13.23 5.08
N LEU A 272 15.86 12.57 6.18
CA LEU A 272 16.82 11.50 6.17
C LEU A 272 16.36 10.33 7.04
N PHE A 273 16.39 9.14 6.45
CA PHE A 273 16.18 7.87 7.13
C PHE A 273 17.44 7.02 7.04
N TYR A 274 17.65 6.20 8.07
CA TYR A 274 18.76 5.28 8.17
C TYR A 274 18.27 3.86 8.43
N PHE A 275 18.84 2.90 7.70
CA PHE A 275 18.71 1.47 7.98
C PHE A 275 20.08 0.87 8.30
N ASP A 276 20.10 0.01 9.31
CA ASP A 276 21.29 -0.75 9.67
C ASP A 276 21.31 -2.10 8.95
N LEU A 277 21.84 -2.11 7.71
CA LEU A 277 22.03 -3.32 6.92
C LEU A 277 23.42 -3.92 7.08
N ARG A 278 24.13 -3.59 8.17
CA ARG A 278 25.45 -4.16 8.45
C ARG A 278 25.29 -5.54 9.09
N PRO A 279 25.67 -6.65 8.42
CA PRO A 279 25.50 -7.99 9.01
C PRO A 279 26.41 -8.19 10.22
N THR A 280 27.57 -7.53 10.22
CA THR A 280 28.54 -7.56 11.31
C THR A 280 29.07 -6.18 11.63
N VAL A 281 29.33 -5.91 12.91
CA VAL A 281 30.06 -4.73 13.39
C VAL A 281 31.30 -5.22 14.13
N SER A 282 32.48 -4.74 13.76
CA SER A 282 33.77 -5.22 14.31
C SER A 282 33.92 -6.75 14.22
N SER A 283 33.47 -7.36 13.12
CA SER A 283 33.44 -8.82 12.87
C SER A 283 32.52 -9.65 13.78
N LEU A 284 31.69 -9.01 14.61
CA LEU A 284 30.67 -9.68 15.43
C LEU A 284 29.30 -9.50 14.79
N ALA A 285 28.40 -10.48 14.97
CA ALA A 285 27.00 -10.35 14.52
C ALA A 285 26.37 -9.08 15.09
N ASN A 286 25.77 -8.28 14.22
CA ASN A 286 25.22 -6.99 14.60
C ASN A 286 23.82 -7.15 15.25
N PRO A 287 23.61 -6.76 16.52
CA PRO A 287 22.31 -6.88 17.18
C PRO A 287 21.21 -6.03 16.54
N THR A 288 21.56 -5.00 15.77
CA THR A 288 20.61 -4.07 15.13
C THR A 288 20.43 -4.32 13.63
N TYR A 289 20.99 -5.41 13.09
CA TYR A 289 20.86 -5.74 11.66
C TYR A 289 19.39 -5.95 11.27
N ASP A 290 18.88 -5.15 10.34
CA ASP A 290 17.48 -5.18 9.87
C ASP A 290 17.38 -5.57 8.39
N PRO A 291 17.64 -6.84 8.03
CA PRO A 291 17.64 -7.30 6.64
C PRO A 291 16.27 -7.26 5.94
N PHE A 292 15.21 -6.96 6.68
CA PHE A 292 13.85 -6.80 6.16
C PHE A 292 13.40 -5.34 6.10
N MET A 293 14.27 -4.39 6.49
CA MET A 293 14.01 -2.95 6.48
C MET A 293 12.72 -2.52 7.20
N ARG A 294 12.39 -3.15 8.33
CA ARG A 294 11.09 -2.90 9.01
C ARG A 294 11.13 -1.77 10.04
N ASN A 295 12.32 -1.32 10.43
CA ASN A 295 12.54 -0.34 11.48
C ASN A 295 13.36 0.85 10.95
N PRO A 296 12.77 1.73 10.12
CA PRO A 296 13.45 2.95 9.68
C PRO A 296 13.82 3.83 10.87
N ILE A 297 15.06 4.31 10.91
CA ILE A 297 15.51 5.29 11.89
C ILE A 297 15.44 6.68 11.26
N TYR A 298 14.47 7.48 11.66
CA TYR A 298 14.39 8.88 11.23
C TYR A 298 15.53 9.70 11.84
N ARG A 299 16.27 10.41 10.99
CA ARG A 299 17.45 11.23 11.34
C ARG A 299 17.16 12.73 11.34
N GLY A 300 15.89 13.13 11.17
CA GLY A 300 15.50 14.52 11.08
C GLY A 300 15.56 15.04 9.65
N GLN A 301 15.55 16.37 9.53
CA GLN A 301 15.68 17.09 8.27
C GLN A 301 17.05 17.76 8.20
N PRO A 302 18.03 17.20 7.46
CA PRO A 302 19.34 17.83 7.26
C PRO A 302 19.23 19.24 6.66
N ASP A 303 18.21 19.49 5.83
CA ASP A 303 17.81 20.81 5.33
C ASP A 303 16.34 21.07 5.71
N SER A 304 16.08 22.05 6.60
CA SER A 304 14.78 22.29 7.24
C SER A 304 14.39 23.77 7.28
N ILE A 305 13.08 24.02 7.34
CA ILE A 305 12.41 25.33 7.34
C ILE A 305 12.46 26.09 8.69
N SER A 306 13.39 25.80 9.59
CA SER A 306 13.23 26.08 11.04
C SER A 306 13.34 27.56 11.47
N GLY A 307 13.19 28.55 10.58
CA GLY A 307 13.18 29.98 10.94
C GLY A 307 14.48 30.49 11.59
N SER A 308 15.60 29.78 11.44
CA SER A 308 16.95 30.19 11.85
C SER A 308 17.44 31.34 10.96
N GLU A 309 18.29 32.24 11.47
CA GLU A 309 18.89 33.36 10.71
C GLU A 309 19.73 32.93 9.47
N ASP A 310 19.79 31.64 9.15
CA ASP A 310 20.37 31.04 7.93
C ASP A 310 19.59 31.36 6.64
N VAL A 311 18.39 31.97 6.75
CA VAL A 311 17.59 32.48 5.60
C VAL A 311 18.32 33.56 4.80
N ALA A 312 19.40 34.15 5.33
CA ALA A 312 20.11 35.24 4.67
C ALA A 312 21.04 34.79 3.53
N VAL A 313 21.27 33.48 3.33
CA VAL A 313 22.26 33.01 2.34
C VAL A 313 21.99 31.65 1.66
N GLY A 314 20.86 30.98 1.89
CA GLY A 314 20.53 29.73 1.17
C GLY A 314 19.92 28.59 1.99
N GLY A 315 19.35 28.86 3.17
CA GLY A 315 18.48 27.90 3.85
C GLY A 315 17.10 27.81 3.18
N ASP A 316 16.52 26.59 3.20
CA ASP A 316 15.12 26.19 2.93
C ASP A 316 14.89 25.21 1.74
N GLY A 317 15.88 24.37 1.37
CA GLY A 317 15.85 23.45 0.21
C GLY A 317 14.86 22.29 0.29
N GLY A 318 14.52 21.70 -0.85
CA GLY A 318 13.49 20.66 -0.99
C GLY A 318 13.02 20.41 -2.42
N GLY A 319 13.70 20.99 -3.41
CA GLY A 319 13.39 20.79 -4.83
C GLY A 319 14.01 19.54 -5.42
N ASP A 320 15.23 19.21 -4.99
CA ASP A 320 15.99 18.01 -5.37
C ASP A 320 16.90 17.66 -4.18
N VAL A 321 17.26 16.38 -4.04
CA VAL A 321 18.22 15.90 -3.03
C VAL A 321 19.15 14.83 -3.60
N ASP A 322 20.43 14.89 -3.25
CA ASP A 322 21.31 13.75 -3.46
C ASP A 322 22.36 13.62 -2.36
N MET A 323 22.82 12.39 -2.18
CA MET A 323 23.78 12.00 -1.16
C MET A 323 24.94 11.23 -1.79
N ALA A 324 26.09 11.21 -1.13
CA ALA A 324 27.17 10.28 -1.45
C ALA A 324 27.87 9.80 -0.18
N VAL A 325 28.45 8.60 -0.22
CA VAL A 325 29.18 8.01 0.91
C VAL A 325 30.64 7.73 0.54
N GLY A 326 31.56 8.01 1.46
CA GLY A 326 32.99 7.85 1.22
C GLY A 326 33.44 6.39 1.05
N PHE A 327 34.40 6.15 0.15
CA PHE A 327 35.06 4.85 -0.04
C PHE A 327 36.23 4.69 0.93
N ASN A 328 35.89 4.34 2.17
CA ASN A 328 36.84 4.00 3.21
C ASN A 328 37.73 2.81 2.79
N SER A 329 39.03 2.83 3.12
CA SER A 329 39.99 1.78 2.67
C SER A 329 40.00 0.54 3.57
N GLU A 330 39.40 0.64 4.75
CA GLU A 330 39.46 -0.35 5.82
C GLU A 330 38.68 -1.61 5.45
N ALA A 331 39.25 -2.80 5.65
CA ALA A 331 38.56 -4.06 5.38
C ALA A 331 37.46 -4.38 6.41
N ILE A 332 37.56 -3.83 7.62
CA ILE A 332 36.63 -4.01 8.74
C ILE A 332 36.14 -2.62 9.16
N GLU A 333 34.84 -2.49 9.42
CA GLU A 333 34.25 -1.24 9.90
C GLU A 333 34.85 -0.81 11.26
N ASP A 334 35.24 0.47 11.39
CA ASP A 334 35.37 1.13 12.69
C ASP A 334 34.01 1.73 13.07
N PRO A 335 33.31 1.21 14.09
CA PRO A 335 31.99 1.71 14.46
C PRO A 335 31.99 3.18 14.90
N ASN A 336 33.13 3.74 15.33
CA ASN A 336 33.29 5.12 15.78
C ASN A 336 33.71 6.07 14.65
N ALA A 337 34.10 5.54 13.49
CA ALA A 337 34.52 6.31 12.32
C ALA A 337 33.85 5.76 11.05
N PRO A 338 32.50 5.85 10.97
CA PRO A 338 31.77 5.40 9.78
C PRO A 338 32.20 6.21 8.54
N PRO A 339 31.96 5.70 7.32
CA PRO A 339 32.13 6.47 6.10
C PRO A 339 31.43 7.83 6.19
N THR A 340 32.10 8.84 5.63
CA THR A 340 31.55 10.20 5.57
C THR A 340 30.33 10.20 4.66
N LEU A 341 29.23 10.78 5.14
CA LEU A 341 28.02 11.04 4.36
C LEU A 341 28.04 12.50 3.92
N ALA A 342 28.14 12.73 2.61
CA ALA A 342 27.92 14.04 2.01
C ALA A 342 26.46 14.15 1.57
N TYR A 343 25.88 15.32 1.76
CA TYR A 343 24.46 15.57 1.52
C TYR A 343 24.29 16.93 0.85
N SER A 344 23.39 16.99 -0.13
CA SER A 344 23.03 18.25 -0.77
C SER A 344 21.54 18.33 -1.03
N SER A 345 21.00 19.54 -0.88
CA SER A 345 19.60 19.86 -1.13
C SER A 345 19.51 21.15 -1.93
N LEU A 346 18.53 21.23 -2.82
CA LEU A 346 18.35 22.34 -3.75
C LEU A 346 17.21 23.27 -3.31
N VAL A 347 17.47 24.58 -3.37
CA VAL A 347 16.48 25.64 -3.58
C VAL A 347 16.74 26.23 -4.98
N LEU A 348 15.71 26.67 -5.70
CA LEU A 348 15.81 27.36 -7.00
C LEU A 348 16.91 28.46 -7.11
N ALA A 349 17.44 28.98 -6.00
CA ALA A 349 18.47 30.02 -5.98
C ALA A 349 19.83 29.60 -5.37
N ASN A 350 19.95 28.36 -4.84
CA ASN A 350 21.20 27.88 -4.22
C ASN A 350 21.20 26.37 -3.96
N ILE A 351 22.39 25.77 -3.87
CA ILE A 351 22.58 24.38 -3.42
C ILE A 351 23.16 24.40 -2.00
N SER A 352 22.44 23.81 -1.05
CA SER A 352 22.93 23.60 0.31
C SER A 352 23.84 22.36 0.34
N SER A 353 24.99 22.45 1.02
CA SER A 353 25.92 21.33 1.17
C SER A 353 26.13 21.03 2.65
N GLN A 354 26.07 19.76 3.02
CA GLN A 354 26.30 19.31 4.38
C GLN A 354 27.13 18.02 4.42
N ARG A 355 27.71 17.75 5.59
CA ARG A 355 28.45 16.53 5.85
C ARG A 355 28.13 15.97 7.23
N SER A 356 27.97 14.66 7.30
CA SER A 356 27.89 13.89 8.54
C SER A 356 29.03 12.87 8.62
N THR A 357 29.55 12.67 9.83
CA THR A 357 30.56 11.64 10.15
C THR A 357 30.06 10.67 11.22
N ASP A 358 28.75 10.66 11.48
CA ASP A 358 28.11 9.89 12.56
C ASP A 358 26.82 9.20 12.10
N ARG A 359 26.81 8.76 10.84
CA ARG A 359 25.67 8.09 10.18
C ARG A 359 24.41 8.96 10.09
N GLY A 360 24.60 10.23 9.78
CA GLY A 360 23.50 11.19 9.59
C GLY A 360 22.83 11.61 10.89
N ALA A 361 23.41 11.30 12.06
CA ALA A 361 22.83 11.73 13.34
C ALA A 361 23.01 13.23 13.57
N THR A 362 24.13 13.79 13.12
CA THR A 362 24.38 15.24 13.10
C THR A 362 25.02 15.67 11.79
N PHE A 363 24.80 16.93 11.42
CA PHE A 363 25.32 17.53 10.19
C PHE A 363 26.06 18.83 10.48
N LEU A 364 27.25 18.96 9.88
CA LEU A 364 27.87 20.27 9.66
C LEU A 364 27.29 20.83 8.36
N LYS A 365 26.65 22.00 8.44
CA LYS A 365 25.98 22.64 7.30
C LYS A 365 26.84 23.76 6.71
N ASN A 366 26.82 23.92 5.39
CA ASN A 366 27.42 25.02 4.65
C ASN A 366 26.43 25.53 3.57
N PRO A 367 25.61 26.56 3.86
CA PRO A 367 24.50 27.00 2.99
C PRO A 367 24.90 27.71 1.68
N ALA A 368 26.16 27.63 1.21
CA ALA A 368 26.58 28.32 -0.02
C ALA A 368 27.63 27.61 -0.88
N GLY A 369 28.03 26.37 -0.58
CA GLY A 369 29.03 25.65 -1.39
C GLY A 369 30.29 26.47 -1.74
N ASN A 370 30.74 27.34 -0.82
CA ASN A 370 31.83 28.34 -0.95
C ASN A 370 31.63 29.54 -1.88
N LEU A 371 30.50 29.73 -2.55
CA LEU A 371 30.28 30.87 -3.44
C LEU A 371 29.58 32.02 -2.71
N THR A 372 30.21 33.20 -2.68
CA THR A 372 29.58 34.42 -2.13
C THR A 372 28.36 34.78 -2.97
N GLY A 373 27.15 34.53 -2.45
CA GLY A 373 25.88 34.77 -3.16
C GLY A 373 25.21 33.52 -3.75
N GLY A 374 25.73 32.30 -3.50
CA GLY A 374 25.18 31.04 -3.99
C GLY A 374 25.48 30.76 -5.47
N VAL A 375 25.01 29.63 -5.98
CA VAL A 375 24.89 29.38 -7.42
C VAL A 375 23.48 29.84 -7.84
N PRO A 376 23.33 30.94 -8.62
CA PRO A 376 22.01 31.50 -8.88
C PRO A 376 21.30 30.74 -10.01
N GLY A 377 20.24 30.00 -9.67
CA GLY A 377 19.37 29.33 -10.62
C GLY A 377 19.95 28.01 -11.09
N ASP A 378 19.71 26.94 -10.33
CA ASP A 378 20.20 25.58 -10.64
C ASP A 378 19.09 24.55 -10.55
N ASP A 379 19.38 23.38 -11.13
CA ASP A 379 18.48 22.24 -11.28
C ASP A 379 19.30 20.95 -11.25
N ARG A 380 18.83 19.93 -10.52
CA ARG A 380 19.39 18.56 -10.46
C ARG A 380 20.87 18.46 -10.07
N GLN A 381 21.13 18.48 -8.76
CA GLN A 381 22.44 18.19 -8.20
C GLN A 381 22.67 16.69 -7.99
N TRP A 382 23.85 16.19 -8.36
CA TRP A 382 24.26 14.81 -8.09
C TRP A 382 25.65 14.76 -7.47
N MET A 383 25.85 13.80 -6.57
CA MET A 383 27.04 13.65 -5.76
C MET A 383 27.67 12.27 -5.92
N GLU A 384 29.00 12.23 -5.99
CA GLU A 384 29.75 10.96 -5.90
C GLU A 384 31.12 11.17 -5.25
N PHE A 385 31.57 10.17 -4.49
CA PHE A 385 32.89 10.18 -3.86
C PHE A 385 33.98 9.60 -4.77
N PHE A 386 35.18 10.13 -4.61
CA PHE A 386 36.43 9.52 -5.04
C PHE A 386 37.32 9.30 -3.83
N GLY A 387 37.46 8.04 -3.42
CA GLY A 387 37.99 7.69 -2.11
C GLY A 387 37.07 8.16 -0.98
N ASN A 388 37.65 8.53 0.17
CA ASN A 388 36.91 8.93 1.37
C ASN A 388 36.89 10.44 1.64
N GLN A 389 37.57 11.25 0.81
CA GLN A 389 37.76 12.68 1.05
C GLN A 389 37.27 13.56 -0.09
N TYR A 390 37.41 13.11 -1.33
CA TYR A 390 37.03 13.92 -2.48
C TYR A 390 35.60 13.62 -2.86
N CYS A 391 34.74 14.63 -2.86
CA CYS A 391 33.35 14.49 -3.28
C CYS A 391 33.09 15.43 -4.46
N TYR A 392 32.59 14.90 -5.56
CA TYR A 392 32.15 15.70 -6.69
C TYR A 392 30.68 16.08 -6.49
N ILE A 393 30.36 17.29 -6.88
CA ILE A 393 28.98 17.72 -7.09
C ILE A 393 28.85 18.23 -8.51
N ILE A 394 27.81 17.78 -9.19
CA ILE A 394 27.41 18.27 -10.51
C ILE A 394 26.04 18.92 -10.41
N TYR A 395 25.79 19.92 -11.23
CA TYR A 395 24.50 20.61 -11.29
C TYR A 395 24.33 21.29 -12.64
N ARG A 396 23.09 21.69 -12.96
CA ARG A 396 22.77 22.44 -14.18
C ARG A 396 22.34 23.85 -13.85
N THR A 397 23.02 24.84 -14.39
CA THR A 397 22.56 26.24 -14.30
C THR A 397 21.33 26.44 -15.19
N LEU A 398 20.38 27.29 -14.79
CA LEU A 398 19.15 27.59 -15.54
C LEU A 398 19.40 28.58 -16.70
N ALA A 399 20.31 29.54 -16.50
CA ALA A 399 20.64 30.55 -17.51
C ALA A 399 22.12 31.00 -17.43
N PRO A 400 22.97 30.64 -18.41
CA PRO A 400 22.71 29.72 -19.53
C PRO A 400 22.50 28.28 -19.05
N ALA A 401 21.77 27.47 -19.82
CA ALA A 401 21.54 26.06 -19.51
C ALA A 401 22.79 25.19 -19.73
N ILE A 402 23.67 25.09 -18.73
CA ILE A 402 24.99 24.44 -18.84
C ILE A 402 25.26 23.61 -17.58
N THR A 403 25.85 22.43 -17.78
CA THR A 403 26.28 21.56 -16.69
C THR A 403 27.63 22.01 -16.14
N GLN A 404 27.69 22.08 -14.82
CA GLN A 404 28.86 22.44 -14.04
C GLN A 404 29.27 21.27 -13.15
N VAL A 405 30.56 21.21 -12.82
CA VAL A 405 31.10 20.26 -11.84
C VAL A 405 32.08 20.97 -10.91
N GLN A 406 31.99 20.65 -9.62
CA GLN A 406 32.92 21.07 -8.60
C GLN A 406 33.39 19.86 -7.79
N ARG A 407 34.53 20.01 -7.13
CA ARG A 407 35.08 18.99 -6.25
C ARG A 407 35.35 19.57 -4.85
N SER A 408 34.86 18.88 -3.85
CA SER A 408 35.20 19.06 -2.44
C SER A 408 36.46 18.25 -2.10
N ILE A 409 37.27 18.78 -1.17
CA ILE A 409 38.43 18.08 -0.59
C ILE A 409 38.25 17.78 0.90
N ASP A 410 37.07 18.06 1.44
CA ASP A 410 36.69 17.89 2.84
C ASP A 410 35.38 17.12 2.96
N GLY A 411 35.19 16.09 2.14
CA GLY A 411 34.08 15.15 2.26
C GLY A 411 32.70 15.76 1.98
N GLY A 412 32.62 16.73 1.06
CA GLY A 412 31.38 17.32 0.58
C GLY A 412 30.88 18.54 1.37
N LEU A 413 31.68 19.06 2.32
CA LEU A 413 31.28 20.23 3.11
C LEU A 413 31.54 21.55 2.36
N THR A 414 32.70 21.66 1.69
CA THR A 414 33.10 22.85 0.94
C THR A 414 33.59 22.47 -0.46
N TYR A 415 33.25 23.28 -1.48
CA TYR A 415 33.55 22.99 -2.88
C TYR A 415 34.54 24.00 -3.48
N GLY A 416 35.45 23.51 -4.32
CA GLY A 416 36.46 24.31 -5.02
C GLY A 416 35.93 24.99 -6.29
N GLU A 417 36.84 25.35 -7.18
CA GLU A 417 36.49 26.01 -8.46
C GLU A 417 35.59 25.15 -9.36
N THR A 418 34.70 25.82 -10.09
CA THR A 418 33.78 25.20 -11.05
C THR A 418 34.44 24.94 -12.40
N THR A 419 34.21 23.74 -12.94
CA THR A 419 34.58 23.36 -14.31
C THR A 419 33.32 23.19 -15.16
N VAL A 420 33.33 23.73 -16.38
CA VAL A 420 32.22 23.56 -17.33
C VAL A 420 32.30 22.18 -17.97
N VAL A 421 31.22 21.41 -17.88
CA VAL A 421 31.08 20.09 -18.53
C VAL A 421 30.55 20.24 -19.97
N GLY A 422 29.54 21.09 -20.15
CA GLY A 422 28.94 21.38 -21.46
C GLY A 422 27.41 21.36 -21.44
N THR A 423 26.81 21.36 -22.64
CA THR A 423 25.35 21.35 -22.83
C THR A 423 24.85 19.92 -23.07
N ILE A 424 24.45 19.22 -22.01
CA ILE A 424 24.08 17.80 -22.07
C ILE A 424 22.58 17.52 -21.78
N GLY A 425 21.77 18.58 -21.74
CA GLY A 425 20.34 18.51 -21.35
C GLY A 425 20.16 18.67 -19.85
N GLN A 426 19.04 18.19 -19.30
CA GLN A 426 18.94 17.88 -17.87
C GLN A 426 20.03 16.89 -17.48
N VAL A 427 20.64 17.13 -16.33
CA VAL A 427 21.80 16.36 -15.86
C VAL A 427 21.31 15.09 -15.18
N GLY A 428 21.86 13.95 -15.61
CA GLY A 428 21.69 12.65 -14.96
C GLY A 428 22.78 12.38 -13.94
N GLY A 429 22.77 11.18 -13.32
CA GLY A 429 23.73 10.82 -12.28
C GLY A 429 25.21 10.98 -12.68
N VAL A 430 26.06 11.14 -11.66
CA VAL A 430 27.53 11.16 -11.76
C VAL A 430 28.10 9.87 -11.20
N ASP A 431 29.21 9.41 -11.76
CA ASP A 431 30.06 8.41 -11.13
C ASP A 431 31.54 8.65 -11.39
N VAL A 432 32.42 8.14 -10.51
CA VAL A 432 33.86 8.33 -10.58
C VAL A 432 34.60 7.00 -10.51
N ASP A 433 35.46 6.75 -11.49
CA ASP A 433 36.29 5.56 -11.53
C ASP A 433 37.31 5.62 -10.38
N GLN A 434 37.17 4.72 -9.41
CA GLN A 434 38.02 4.68 -8.22
C GLN A 434 39.47 4.29 -8.54
N ASN A 435 39.75 3.75 -9.73
CA ASN A 435 41.10 3.38 -10.14
C ASN A 435 41.94 4.57 -10.58
N ASP A 436 41.32 5.56 -11.22
CA ASP A 436 42.06 6.60 -11.92
C ASP A 436 41.47 8.01 -11.86
N GLY A 437 40.30 8.18 -11.24
CA GLY A 437 39.63 9.46 -11.07
C GLY A 437 38.89 9.97 -12.32
N THR A 438 38.69 9.13 -13.34
CA THR A 438 37.84 9.47 -14.50
C THR A 438 36.40 9.71 -14.05
N VAL A 439 35.84 10.86 -14.37
CA VAL A 439 34.48 11.28 -14.00
C VAL A 439 33.53 11.08 -15.18
N TYR A 440 32.39 10.41 -14.96
CA TYR A 440 31.33 10.17 -15.93
C TYR A 440 30.06 10.89 -15.51
N ILE A 441 29.44 11.63 -16.44
CA ILE A 441 28.21 12.39 -16.18
C ILE A 441 27.19 12.08 -17.27
N GLY A 442 26.01 11.59 -16.87
CA GLY A 442 24.89 11.33 -17.77
C GLY A 442 24.14 12.61 -18.16
N GLY A 443 23.57 12.64 -19.36
CA GLY A 443 22.74 13.75 -19.83
C GLY A 443 21.50 13.27 -20.57
N SER A 444 20.34 13.84 -20.22
CA SER A 444 19.02 13.51 -20.81
C SER A 444 18.91 13.73 -22.32
N ASN A 445 19.90 14.37 -22.97
CA ASN A 445 19.97 14.39 -24.44
C ASN A 445 20.55 13.08 -25.03
N GLY A 446 20.72 12.03 -24.22
CA GLY A 446 21.25 10.73 -24.64
C GLY A 446 22.77 10.70 -24.75
N VAL A 447 23.46 11.49 -23.92
CA VAL A 447 24.92 11.68 -23.98
C VAL A 447 25.59 11.35 -22.64
N VAL A 448 26.89 11.03 -22.70
CA VAL A 448 27.75 10.90 -21.51
C VAL A 448 28.94 11.82 -21.68
N ALA A 449 29.14 12.71 -20.71
CA ALA A 449 30.34 13.53 -20.61
C ALA A 449 31.39 12.79 -19.78
N VAL A 450 32.62 12.73 -20.28
CA VAL A 450 33.74 12.03 -19.63
C VAL A 450 34.91 12.99 -19.42
N GLY A 451 35.33 13.13 -18.17
CA GLY A 451 36.49 13.91 -17.76
C GLY A 451 37.60 12.99 -17.27
N VAL A 452 38.73 12.99 -17.98
CA VAL A 452 39.91 12.22 -17.58
C VAL A 452 40.91 13.15 -16.89
N PRO A 453 41.36 12.86 -15.65
CA PRO A 453 42.38 13.66 -14.99
C PRO A 453 43.69 13.71 -15.78
N ILE A 454 44.42 14.83 -15.68
CA ILE A 454 45.75 14.97 -16.31
C ILE A 454 46.74 13.94 -15.73
N VAL A 455 46.58 13.62 -14.44
CA VAL A 455 47.35 12.57 -13.74
C VAL A 455 46.35 11.53 -13.23
N PRO A 456 45.97 10.55 -14.06
CA PRO A 456 45.09 9.47 -13.63
C PRO A 456 45.78 8.60 -12.58
N GLY A 457 45.03 8.22 -11.55
CA GLY A 457 45.49 7.31 -10.50
C GLY A 457 44.48 7.19 -9.36
N PRO A 458 44.71 6.28 -8.41
CA PRO A 458 43.80 6.06 -7.28
C PRO A 458 43.71 7.31 -6.38
N PRO A 459 42.71 7.39 -5.50
CA PRO A 459 42.52 8.56 -4.65
C PRO A 459 43.72 8.77 -3.72
N GLY A 460 44.26 9.99 -3.72
CA GLY A 460 45.41 10.37 -2.92
C GLY A 460 45.69 11.88 -2.99
N PRO A 461 46.69 12.37 -2.22
CA PRO A 461 46.96 13.80 -2.07
C PRO A 461 47.36 14.51 -3.37
N THR A 462 47.80 13.75 -4.39
CA THR A 462 48.15 14.26 -5.72
C THR A 462 46.99 14.21 -6.71
N SER A 463 45.83 13.69 -6.32
CA SER A 463 44.68 13.54 -7.21
C SER A 463 44.08 14.90 -7.58
N LEU A 464 44.07 15.21 -8.87
CA LEU A 464 43.50 16.45 -9.42
C LEU A 464 42.18 16.15 -10.15
N PRO A 465 41.22 17.10 -10.17
CA PRO A 465 39.99 16.90 -10.91
C PRO A 465 40.27 16.98 -12.43
N PRO A 466 39.40 16.41 -13.29
CA PRO A 466 39.47 16.64 -14.72
C PRO A 466 39.35 18.14 -15.06
N ALA A 467 40.20 18.63 -15.96
CA ALA A 467 40.18 20.02 -16.39
C ALA A 467 39.19 20.27 -17.56
N THR A 468 38.84 19.22 -18.30
CA THR A 468 37.96 19.28 -19.47
C THR A 468 37.13 18.00 -19.58
N TYR A 469 35.94 18.11 -20.17
CA TYR A 469 35.05 16.98 -20.43
C TYR A 469 34.83 16.79 -21.92
N THR A 470 34.82 15.54 -22.37
CA THR A 470 34.44 15.17 -23.75
C THR A 470 33.04 14.56 -23.72
N VAL A 471 32.13 15.09 -24.55
CA VAL A 471 30.74 14.63 -24.63
C VAL A 471 30.60 13.60 -25.74
N TYR A 472 30.14 12.40 -25.40
CA TYR A 472 29.89 11.30 -26.32
C TYR A 472 28.39 11.05 -26.49
N ASN A 473 27.95 10.83 -27.73
CA ASN A 473 26.57 10.44 -28.01
C ASN A 473 26.39 8.93 -27.76
N VAL A 474 25.39 8.57 -26.96
CA VAL A 474 25.19 7.20 -26.49
C VAL A 474 23.87 6.61 -26.97
N ALA A 475 22.72 7.25 -26.70
CA ALA A 475 21.39 6.72 -27.06
C ALA A 475 20.78 7.33 -28.32
N GLY A 476 21.37 8.42 -28.84
CA GLY A 476 20.74 9.21 -29.91
C GLY A 476 19.63 10.12 -29.38
N THR A 477 19.22 11.09 -30.20
CA THR A 477 18.24 12.11 -29.83
C THR A 477 16.85 11.51 -29.67
N GLY A 478 16.17 11.85 -28.57
CA GLY A 478 14.78 11.45 -28.33
C GLY A 478 14.58 10.05 -27.75
N ASN A 479 15.65 9.38 -27.31
CA ASN A 479 15.59 8.05 -26.69
C ASN A 479 16.06 8.08 -25.22
N ALA A 480 16.06 9.24 -24.58
CA ALA A 480 16.61 9.44 -23.24
C ALA A 480 15.57 10.15 -22.37
N HIS A 481 14.44 9.47 -22.19
CA HIS A 481 13.23 9.99 -21.57
C HIS A 481 13.48 10.29 -20.08
N LEU A 482 13.65 11.59 -19.82
CA LEU A 482 13.94 12.27 -18.55
C LEU A 482 15.27 11.89 -17.86
N PHE A 483 15.50 10.62 -17.52
CA PHE A 483 16.70 10.15 -16.81
C PHE A 483 17.64 9.35 -17.69
N PHE A 484 18.91 9.73 -17.59
CA PHE A 484 20.03 9.08 -18.26
C PHE A 484 21.14 8.85 -17.24
N THR A 485 21.20 7.65 -16.69
CA THR A 485 22.07 7.33 -15.55
C THR A 485 23.34 6.65 -16.05
N VAL A 486 24.49 7.03 -15.50
CA VAL A 486 25.78 6.38 -15.77
C VAL A 486 26.42 5.91 -14.47
N LYS A 487 27.00 4.72 -14.49
CA LYS A 487 27.84 4.19 -13.40
C LYS A 487 29.08 3.50 -13.97
N VAL A 488 30.15 3.44 -13.21
CA VAL A 488 31.42 2.82 -13.58
C VAL A 488 31.75 1.69 -12.62
N ALA A 489 31.94 0.49 -13.17
CA ALA A 489 32.31 -0.68 -12.39
C ALA A 489 33.77 -0.62 -11.93
N SER A 490 34.13 -1.49 -10.99
CA SER A 490 35.47 -1.58 -10.41
C SER A 490 36.59 -1.88 -11.42
N ASP A 491 36.26 -2.39 -12.62
CA ASP A 491 37.19 -2.63 -13.72
C ASP A 491 37.34 -1.43 -14.69
N GLY A 492 36.65 -0.32 -14.42
CA GLY A 492 36.62 0.88 -15.28
C GLY A 492 35.61 0.80 -16.42
N THR A 493 34.78 -0.25 -16.51
CA THR A 493 33.70 -0.32 -17.50
C THR A 493 32.56 0.62 -17.10
N ALA A 494 32.24 1.58 -17.96
CA ALA A 494 31.11 2.48 -17.79
C ALA A 494 29.83 1.90 -18.40
N TYR A 495 28.72 1.97 -17.67
CA TYR A 495 27.39 1.56 -18.09
C TYR A 495 26.45 2.77 -18.11
N ALA A 496 25.71 2.94 -19.20
CA ALA A 496 24.68 3.95 -19.34
C ALA A 496 23.31 3.28 -19.45
N CYS A 497 22.36 3.71 -18.62
CA CYS A 497 20.99 3.20 -18.55
C CYS A 497 19.99 4.31 -18.91
N TYR A 498 18.99 4.00 -19.72
CA TYR A 498 18.01 4.98 -20.22
C TYR A 498 16.70 4.31 -20.65
N SER A 499 15.66 5.13 -20.87
CA SER A 499 14.36 4.71 -21.38
C SER A 499 14.00 5.38 -22.71
N ASP A 500 13.26 4.65 -23.56
CA ASP A 500 12.58 5.11 -24.79
C ASP A 500 11.03 5.13 -24.65
N ASP A 501 10.54 5.37 -23.43
CA ASP A 501 9.15 5.20 -22.93
C ASP A 501 8.63 3.77 -22.87
N HIS A 502 9.25 2.83 -23.57
CA HIS A 502 8.75 1.47 -23.67
C HIS A 502 9.73 0.47 -23.04
N ASN A 503 11.02 0.70 -23.26
CA ASN A 503 12.11 -0.17 -22.89
C ASN A 503 13.06 0.52 -21.94
N ILE A 504 13.59 -0.27 -21.01
CA ILE A 504 14.82 0.07 -20.32
C ILE A 504 15.98 -0.53 -21.08
N LEU A 505 16.98 0.31 -21.39
CA LEU A 505 18.10 -0.02 -22.25
C LEU A 505 19.42 0.28 -21.53
N VAL A 506 20.39 -0.61 -21.68
CA VAL A 506 21.76 -0.43 -21.19
C VAL A 506 22.75 -0.50 -22.34
N LYS A 507 23.74 0.39 -22.30
CA LYS A 507 24.95 0.34 -23.14
C LYS A 507 26.18 0.37 -22.24
N TYR A 508 27.28 -0.21 -22.69
CA TYR A 508 28.55 -0.16 -21.95
C TYR A 508 29.70 0.35 -22.80
N SER A 509 30.75 0.84 -22.14
CA SER A 509 32.00 1.31 -22.72
C SER A 509 33.18 0.84 -21.87
N THR A 510 34.17 0.21 -22.49
CA THR A 510 35.42 -0.24 -21.84
C THR A 510 36.61 0.69 -22.14
N ASN A 511 36.38 1.84 -22.78
CA ASN A 511 37.42 2.75 -23.23
C ASN A 511 37.07 4.22 -22.97
N LYS A 512 36.53 4.49 -21.77
CA LYS A 512 36.26 5.85 -21.28
C LYS A 512 35.33 6.67 -22.18
N GLY A 513 34.25 6.03 -22.64
CA GLY A 513 33.17 6.63 -23.41
C GLY A 513 33.45 6.79 -24.92
N VAL A 514 34.68 6.48 -25.38
CA VAL A 514 35.06 6.66 -26.79
C VAL A 514 34.19 5.81 -27.73
N THR A 515 33.88 4.58 -27.34
CA THR A 515 32.94 3.72 -28.07
C THR A 515 31.98 3.03 -27.13
N TRP A 516 30.72 2.90 -27.56
CA TRP A 516 29.68 2.22 -26.80
C TRP A 516 29.18 0.96 -27.52
N SER A 517 28.77 -0.04 -26.75
CA SER A 517 28.16 -1.28 -27.25
C SER A 517 26.89 -1.03 -28.09
N ALA A 518 26.34 -2.06 -28.71
CA ALA A 518 24.93 -2.03 -29.13
C ALA A 518 24.02 -1.92 -27.88
N PRO A 519 22.80 -1.34 -27.99
CA PRO A 519 21.85 -1.32 -26.88
C PRO A 519 21.40 -2.73 -26.51
N ILE A 520 21.39 -3.00 -25.20
CA ILE A 520 20.89 -4.24 -24.61
C ILE A 520 19.62 -3.88 -23.83
N ARG A 521 18.49 -4.49 -24.20
CA ARG A 521 17.23 -4.27 -23.49
C ARG A 521 17.25 -5.00 -22.15
N VAL A 522 16.86 -4.29 -21.09
CA VAL A 522 16.74 -4.80 -19.71
C VAL A 522 15.32 -5.26 -19.45
N SER A 523 14.33 -4.41 -19.73
CA SER A 523 12.92 -4.74 -19.49
C SER A 523 12.42 -5.78 -20.49
N ASP A 524 11.69 -6.76 -20.00
CA ASP A 524 11.13 -7.84 -20.79
C ASP A 524 9.71 -8.14 -20.34
N GLY A 525 8.85 -8.64 -21.22
CA GLY A 525 7.48 -9.04 -20.90
C GLY A 525 6.41 -7.94 -21.05
N PRO A 526 5.12 -8.35 -21.09
CA PRO A 526 3.97 -7.45 -21.26
C PRO A 526 3.69 -6.50 -20.08
N GLU A 527 4.07 -6.89 -18.87
CA GLU A 527 3.86 -6.15 -17.62
C GLU A 527 4.67 -4.83 -17.52
N THR A 528 5.58 -4.64 -18.45
CA THR A 528 6.51 -3.51 -18.53
C THR A 528 6.48 -2.91 -19.94
N PHE A 529 5.30 -2.90 -20.56
CA PHE A 529 5.14 -2.40 -21.93
C PHE A 529 5.49 -0.92 -22.05
N THR A 530 5.07 -0.12 -21.06
CA THR A 530 5.63 1.21 -20.81
C THR A 530 6.62 1.06 -19.67
N SER A 531 7.84 1.56 -19.85
CA SER A 531 8.91 1.48 -18.85
C SER A 531 9.65 2.81 -18.78
N VAL A 532 9.66 3.47 -17.62
CA VAL A 532 10.25 4.81 -17.48
C VAL A 532 11.07 4.96 -16.20
N PHE A 533 11.77 6.10 -16.11
CA PHE A 533 12.57 6.53 -14.96
C PHE A 533 13.58 5.48 -14.46
N PRO A 534 14.44 4.91 -15.32
CA PRO A 534 15.36 3.89 -14.88
C PRO A 534 16.48 4.45 -14.01
N TRP A 535 16.89 3.66 -13.02
CA TRP A 535 18.15 3.84 -12.29
C TRP A 535 19.00 2.57 -12.33
N LEU A 536 20.32 2.72 -12.16
CA LEU A 536 21.28 1.63 -12.25
C LEU A 536 22.36 1.76 -11.15
N GLU A 537 22.82 0.62 -10.65
CA GLU A 537 24.03 0.49 -9.82
C GLU A 537 24.88 -0.70 -10.31
N THR A 538 26.21 -0.60 -10.13
CA THR A 538 27.14 -1.67 -10.53
C THR A 538 27.40 -2.63 -9.37
N GLY A 539 27.48 -3.92 -9.70
CA GLY A 539 27.87 -4.94 -8.74
C GLY A 539 29.39 -4.98 -8.51
N PRO A 540 29.87 -5.59 -7.42
CA PRO A 540 31.30 -5.75 -7.16
C PRO A 540 32.00 -6.64 -8.19
N THR A 541 31.26 -7.46 -8.94
CA THR A 541 31.80 -8.26 -10.04
C THR A 541 31.61 -7.55 -11.39
N PRO A 542 32.68 -7.33 -12.16
CA PRO A 542 32.60 -6.77 -13.51
C PRO A 542 31.56 -7.48 -14.40
N GLY A 543 30.83 -6.69 -15.19
CA GLY A 543 29.74 -7.21 -16.03
C GLY A 543 28.43 -7.48 -15.28
N THR A 544 28.33 -7.07 -14.01
CA THR A 544 27.11 -7.17 -13.18
C THR A 544 26.51 -5.80 -12.90
N VAL A 545 25.21 -5.64 -13.12
CA VAL A 545 24.46 -4.41 -12.81
C VAL A 545 23.11 -4.74 -12.19
N GLY A 546 22.62 -3.85 -11.33
CA GLY A 546 21.22 -3.82 -10.89
C GLY A 546 20.52 -2.67 -11.58
N VAL A 547 19.33 -2.91 -12.11
CA VAL A 547 18.53 -1.87 -12.79
C VAL A 547 17.12 -1.88 -12.22
N VAL A 548 16.59 -0.70 -11.91
CA VAL A 548 15.23 -0.50 -11.42
C VAL A 548 14.49 0.48 -12.33
N TRP A 549 13.16 0.32 -12.45
CA TRP A 549 12.31 1.20 -13.26
C TRP A 549 10.84 1.11 -12.83
N TYR A 550 10.03 2.12 -13.17
CA TYR A 550 8.58 2.02 -13.10
C TYR A 550 8.04 1.44 -14.40
N GLY A 551 7.16 0.43 -14.30
CA GLY A 551 6.57 -0.24 -15.46
C GLY A 551 5.06 -0.38 -15.38
N SER A 552 4.41 -0.36 -16.54
CA SER A 552 2.98 -0.63 -16.70
C SER A 552 2.70 -1.48 -17.95
N ASP A 553 1.60 -2.22 -17.93
CA ASP A 553 1.08 -2.98 -19.08
C ASP A 553 0.37 -2.12 -20.13
N LYS A 554 0.19 -0.81 -19.85
CA LYS A 554 -0.44 0.15 -20.76
C LYS A 554 0.53 0.72 -21.77
N ALA A 555 -0.03 1.25 -22.85
CA ALA A 555 0.72 1.65 -24.04
C ALA A 555 1.48 2.97 -23.92
N THR A 556 1.14 3.81 -22.94
CA THR A 556 1.70 5.15 -22.78
C THR A 556 1.68 5.56 -21.31
N THR A 557 2.60 6.44 -20.92
CA THR A 557 2.58 7.13 -19.62
C THR A 557 1.28 7.92 -19.36
N GLY A 558 0.60 8.36 -20.42
CA GLY A 558 -0.63 9.15 -20.37
C GLY A 558 -1.96 8.38 -20.14
N ASP A 559 -1.95 7.08 -19.84
CA ASP A 559 -3.19 6.30 -19.68
C ASP A 559 -3.70 6.31 -18.22
N ASP A 560 -4.88 6.88 -17.98
CA ASP A 560 -5.53 6.92 -16.67
C ASP A 560 -5.93 5.54 -16.11
N ASN A 561 -5.88 4.49 -16.93
CA ASN A 561 -6.08 3.11 -16.50
C ASN A 561 -4.76 2.36 -16.26
N ALA A 562 -3.62 3.04 -16.32
CA ALA A 562 -2.32 2.45 -16.00
C ALA A 562 -2.19 2.17 -14.52
N ASP A 563 -1.82 0.94 -14.19
CA ASP A 563 -1.36 0.55 -12.87
C ASP A 563 0.17 0.40 -12.98
N TRP A 564 0.89 1.03 -12.06
CA TRP A 564 2.35 1.09 -12.10
C TRP A 564 2.97 0.22 -11.02
N HIS A 565 4.07 -0.42 -11.39
CA HIS A 565 4.81 -1.37 -10.59
C HIS A 565 6.27 -0.96 -10.53
N MET A 566 6.95 -1.28 -9.42
CA MET A 566 8.40 -1.13 -9.29
C MET A 566 9.09 -2.43 -9.69
N PHE A 567 9.88 -2.39 -10.77
CA PHE A 567 10.63 -3.55 -11.25
C PHE A 567 12.10 -3.47 -10.89
N TYR A 568 12.71 -4.65 -10.76
CA TYR A 568 14.15 -4.83 -10.64
C TYR A 568 14.64 -5.90 -11.60
N ALA A 569 15.79 -5.66 -12.22
CA ALA A 569 16.54 -6.67 -12.96
C ALA A 569 18.00 -6.74 -12.51
N LEU A 570 18.46 -7.95 -12.20
CA LEU A 570 19.88 -8.26 -12.06
C LEU A 570 20.42 -8.65 -13.44
N GLY A 571 21.33 -7.83 -13.97
CA GLY A 571 22.09 -8.11 -15.17
C GLY A 571 23.44 -8.76 -14.85
N THR A 572 23.80 -9.84 -15.53
CA THR A 572 25.13 -10.49 -15.44
C THR A 572 25.71 -10.75 -16.83
N ASN A 573 27.05 -10.83 -16.92
CA ASN A 573 27.79 -11.05 -18.17
C ASN A 573 27.50 -9.98 -19.25
N LEU A 574 27.29 -8.72 -18.87
CA LEU A 574 26.87 -7.66 -19.79
C LEU A 574 27.88 -7.35 -20.90
N THR A 575 29.18 -7.52 -20.64
CA THR A 575 30.25 -7.28 -21.64
C THR A 575 30.55 -8.51 -22.50
N GLY A 576 29.91 -9.65 -22.20
CA GLY A 576 30.06 -10.90 -22.93
C GLY A 576 29.12 -11.01 -24.14
N THR A 577 29.19 -12.14 -24.85
CA THR A 577 28.36 -12.39 -26.04
C THR A 577 26.91 -12.79 -25.74
N THR A 578 26.59 -13.08 -24.47
CA THR A 578 25.26 -13.49 -24.04
C THR A 578 24.95 -12.89 -22.67
N PRO A 579 24.52 -11.62 -22.62
CA PRO A 579 24.04 -10.99 -21.40
C PRO A 579 22.84 -11.75 -20.84
N ILE A 580 22.71 -11.78 -19.51
CA ILE A 580 21.60 -12.41 -18.81
C ILE A 580 20.93 -11.38 -17.92
N PHE A 581 19.61 -11.22 -18.04
CA PHE A 581 18.80 -10.43 -17.12
C PHE A 581 17.82 -11.31 -16.39
N ARG A 582 17.81 -11.22 -15.06
CA ARG A 582 16.78 -11.80 -14.21
C ARG A 582 15.88 -10.69 -13.68
N GLN A 583 14.62 -10.67 -14.09
CA GLN A 583 13.64 -9.62 -13.78
C GLN A 583 12.60 -10.12 -12.76
N VAL A 584 12.23 -9.24 -11.82
CA VAL A 584 11.15 -9.40 -10.86
C VAL A 584 10.44 -8.07 -10.61
N GLU A 585 9.22 -8.14 -10.10
CA GLU A 585 8.59 -7.01 -9.41
C GLU A 585 9.20 -6.92 -8.00
N ALA A 586 9.70 -5.74 -7.62
CA ALA A 586 10.39 -5.52 -6.35
C ALA A 586 9.46 -5.00 -5.26
N ALA A 587 8.46 -4.18 -5.61
CA ALA A 587 7.39 -3.82 -4.69
C ALA A 587 6.44 -5.01 -4.49
N ASP A 588 5.80 -5.09 -3.32
CA ASP A 588 4.82 -6.13 -3.00
C ASP A 588 3.37 -5.76 -3.42
N HIS A 589 3.19 -4.63 -4.12
CA HIS A 589 1.91 -4.13 -4.60
C HIS A 589 2.06 -3.11 -5.74
N VAL A 590 0.91 -2.75 -6.34
CA VAL A 590 0.80 -1.61 -7.28
C VAL A 590 1.03 -0.32 -6.50
N ILE A 591 2.02 0.46 -6.93
CA ILE A 591 2.48 1.66 -6.23
C ILE A 591 1.74 2.94 -6.66
N HIS A 592 1.07 2.90 -7.81
CA HIS A 592 0.33 4.03 -8.37
C HIS A 592 -0.74 3.58 -9.35
N ALA A 593 -1.83 4.36 -9.39
CA ALA A 593 -2.88 4.25 -10.37
C ALA A 593 -3.04 5.57 -11.13
N ALA A 594 -3.32 5.44 -12.43
CA ALA A 594 -3.52 6.48 -13.43
C ALA A 594 -2.25 6.85 -14.20
N ASN A 595 -2.37 7.88 -15.04
CA ASN A 595 -1.26 8.37 -15.85
C ASN A 595 -0.10 8.83 -14.95
N ILE A 596 1.10 8.97 -15.50
CA ILE A 596 2.22 9.68 -14.87
C ILE A 596 2.82 10.70 -15.83
N SER A 597 3.44 11.74 -15.28
CA SER A 597 4.10 12.78 -16.03
C SER A 597 5.61 12.62 -16.03
N GLU A 598 6.19 12.60 -17.24
CA GLU A 598 7.63 12.79 -17.46
C GLU A 598 7.98 14.27 -17.73
N ALA A 599 6.96 15.13 -17.77
CA ALA A 599 7.16 16.57 -17.79
C ALA A 599 7.49 17.03 -16.36
N GLY A 600 8.57 17.79 -16.21
CA GLY A 600 8.92 18.49 -14.97
C GLY A 600 7.92 19.58 -14.60
N LEU A 601 8.36 20.74 -14.11
CA LEU A 601 7.45 21.82 -13.71
C LEU A 601 6.70 22.42 -14.92
N VAL A 602 5.39 22.17 -15.04
CA VAL A 602 4.53 22.76 -16.09
C VAL A 602 3.97 24.10 -15.61
N VAL A 603 4.23 25.19 -16.34
CA VAL A 603 3.66 26.52 -16.07
C VAL A 603 2.56 26.83 -17.09
N GLY A 604 1.29 26.88 -16.67
CA GLY A 604 0.18 27.43 -17.47
C GLY A 604 -0.71 26.43 -18.24
N GLY A 605 -0.81 25.17 -17.81
CA GLY A 605 -1.73 24.16 -18.36
C GLY A 605 -1.93 22.98 -17.40
N MET A 606 -2.83 22.03 -17.72
CA MET A 606 -2.95 20.77 -16.96
C MET A 606 -1.71 19.91 -17.22
N SER A 607 -0.91 19.68 -16.18
CA SER A 607 0.17 18.68 -16.19
C SER A 607 -0.46 17.29 -16.05
N PRO A 608 0.09 16.23 -16.67
CA PRO A 608 -0.18 14.87 -16.23
C PRO A 608 0.26 14.69 -14.77
N ASN A 609 -0.21 13.62 -14.15
CA ASN A 609 -0.08 13.32 -12.73
C ASN A 609 1.39 13.20 -12.27
N ARG A 610 1.75 13.94 -11.23
CA ARG A 610 3.12 14.03 -10.68
C ARG A 610 3.26 13.37 -9.31
N ASN A 611 2.29 12.59 -8.86
CA ASN A 611 2.33 12.01 -7.52
C ASN A 611 3.48 11.04 -7.28
N LEU A 612 3.89 10.27 -8.31
CA LEU A 612 5.09 9.42 -8.23
C LEU A 612 6.40 10.18 -8.39
N ALA A 613 6.33 11.44 -8.83
CA ALA A 613 7.48 12.27 -9.18
C ALA A 613 8.44 11.57 -10.16
N ASP A 614 9.70 12.02 -10.22
CA ASP A 614 10.52 11.79 -11.41
C ASP A 614 11.60 10.71 -11.19
N TYR A 615 12.21 10.56 -10.00
CA TYR A 615 13.30 9.58 -9.80
C TYR A 615 13.25 8.75 -8.50
N PHE A 616 14.12 7.74 -8.47
CA PHE A 616 14.39 6.85 -7.34
C PHE A 616 15.76 6.18 -7.56
N GLN A 617 16.29 5.50 -6.55
CA GLN A 617 17.65 4.94 -6.60
C GLN A 617 17.75 3.53 -6.03
N ILE A 618 18.80 2.82 -6.48
CA ILE A 618 19.19 1.48 -6.05
C ILE A 618 20.62 1.50 -5.52
N GLY A 619 20.90 0.65 -4.52
CA GLY A 619 22.24 0.32 -4.04
C GLY A 619 22.39 -1.19 -3.80
N PHE A 620 23.63 -1.64 -3.60
CA PHE A 620 23.91 -3.00 -3.15
C PHE A 620 24.51 -2.99 -1.76
N ASP A 621 23.97 -3.82 -0.87
CA ASP A 621 24.54 -4.01 0.45
C ASP A 621 25.75 -4.98 0.43
N PRO A 622 26.46 -5.18 1.55
CA PRO A 622 27.66 -6.03 1.60
C PRO A 622 27.40 -7.50 1.25
N THR A 623 26.14 -7.94 1.31
CA THR A 623 25.75 -9.31 0.94
C THR A 623 25.50 -9.46 -0.56
N GLY A 624 25.50 -8.35 -1.30
CA GLY A 624 25.14 -8.27 -2.71
C GLY A 624 23.64 -8.16 -2.95
N ALA A 625 22.83 -7.90 -1.92
CA ALA A 625 21.40 -7.71 -2.04
C ALA A 625 21.07 -6.31 -2.54
N ALA A 626 20.14 -6.21 -3.48
CA ALA A 626 19.61 -4.92 -3.93
C ALA A 626 18.82 -4.24 -2.82
N VAL A 627 19.02 -2.93 -2.66
CA VAL A 627 18.25 -2.05 -1.76
C VAL A 627 17.67 -0.93 -2.61
N ILE A 628 16.36 -0.73 -2.53
CA ILE A 628 15.62 0.16 -3.42
C ILE A 628 14.75 1.08 -2.55
N ALA A 629 14.82 2.38 -2.80
CA ALA A 629 13.87 3.35 -2.26
C ALA A 629 13.09 3.93 -3.43
N PHE A 630 11.77 4.10 -3.29
CA PHE A 630 10.89 4.55 -4.37
C PHE A 630 9.69 5.32 -3.82
N THR A 631 8.96 6.01 -4.70
CA THR A 631 7.74 6.74 -4.34
C THR A 631 6.50 5.91 -4.62
N ASP A 632 5.48 6.07 -3.79
CA ASP A 632 4.22 5.36 -3.85
C ASP A 632 3.08 6.24 -3.30
N ASP A 633 1.95 6.29 -3.98
CA ASP A 633 0.75 7.03 -3.55
C ASP A 633 -0.53 6.17 -3.52
N HIS A 634 -0.44 4.84 -3.65
CA HIS A 634 -1.57 3.97 -4.00
C HIS A 634 -2.78 4.09 -3.04
N ASN A 635 -2.51 4.44 -1.79
CA ASN A 635 -3.50 4.58 -0.73
C ASN A 635 -3.57 5.99 -0.12
N ASP A 636 -2.89 6.97 -0.72
CA ASP A 636 -2.66 8.28 -0.12
C ASP A 636 -3.10 9.46 -1.03
N ILE A 637 -3.07 10.67 -0.48
CA ILE A 637 -3.42 11.89 -1.24
C ILE A 637 -2.28 12.26 -2.20
N ALA A 638 -1.04 12.10 -1.74
CA ALA A 638 0.19 12.41 -2.45
C ALA A 638 1.20 11.26 -2.34
N GLY A 639 2.33 11.37 -3.05
CA GLY A 639 3.39 10.37 -3.01
C GLY A 639 4.16 10.37 -1.70
N HIS A 640 4.49 9.16 -1.23
CA HIS A 640 5.31 8.90 -0.07
C HIS A 640 6.43 7.93 -0.38
N THR A 641 7.51 7.99 0.41
CA THR A 641 8.68 7.15 0.18
C THR A 641 8.53 5.79 0.85
N TYR A 642 8.82 4.75 0.07
CA TYR A 642 8.90 3.37 0.53
C TYR A 642 10.28 2.79 0.22
N ALA A 643 10.65 1.76 0.97
CA ALA A 643 11.90 1.06 0.76
C ALA A 643 11.72 -0.46 0.80
N THR A 644 12.54 -1.17 0.05
CA THR A 644 12.60 -2.63 0.09
C THR A 644 14.01 -3.13 -0.18
N ARG A 645 14.31 -4.34 0.32
CA ARG A 645 15.59 -5.02 0.14
C ARG A 645 15.37 -6.43 -0.38
N GLN A 646 16.23 -6.87 -1.28
CA GLN A 646 16.26 -8.25 -1.75
C GLN A 646 16.57 -9.20 -0.58
N ILE A 647 15.74 -10.22 -0.38
CA ILE A 647 15.85 -11.19 0.72
C ILE A 647 16.14 -12.62 0.26
N SER A 648 16.02 -12.92 -1.04
CA SER A 648 16.46 -14.19 -1.59
C SER A 648 16.88 -14.12 -3.07
N GLY A 649 17.48 -15.20 -3.54
CA GLY A 649 17.86 -15.37 -4.95
C GLY A 649 19.23 -14.79 -5.31
N PRO A 650 19.60 -14.81 -6.60
CA PRO A 650 20.86 -14.25 -7.11
C PRO A 650 21.04 -12.76 -6.78
N GLY A 651 22.22 -12.38 -6.27
CA GLY A 651 22.60 -10.99 -6.01
C GLY A 651 23.75 -10.50 -6.88
N ALA A 652 24.24 -9.29 -6.59
CA ALA A 652 25.28 -8.58 -7.34
C ALA A 652 26.66 -9.26 -7.32
N ASN A 653 26.85 -10.26 -6.47
CA ASN A 653 28.06 -11.07 -6.39
C ASN A 653 28.08 -12.13 -7.50
N ASN A 654 28.18 -11.69 -8.76
CA ASN A 654 28.20 -12.55 -9.95
C ASN A 654 26.97 -13.47 -10.09
N GLY A 655 25.79 -13.03 -9.64
CA GLY A 655 24.59 -13.87 -9.64
C GLY A 655 24.61 -15.02 -8.63
N ALA A 656 25.56 -15.04 -7.69
CA ALA A 656 25.51 -15.95 -6.55
C ALA A 656 24.31 -15.61 -5.66
N SER A 657 23.68 -16.63 -5.07
CA SER A 657 22.57 -16.41 -4.15
C SER A 657 22.99 -15.56 -2.96
N ILE A 658 22.17 -14.57 -2.60
CA ILE A 658 22.40 -13.81 -1.37
C ILE A 658 22.17 -14.71 -0.14
N PRO A 659 22.88 -14.45 0.98
CA PRO A 659 22.64 -15.16 2.23
C PRO A 659 21.20 -15.00 2.71
N ALA A 660 20.66 -16.04 3.35
CA ALA A 660 19.35 -15.96 3.99
C ALA A 660 19.34 -14.85 5.06
N PRO A 661 18.33 -13.98 5.09
CA PRO A 661 18.26 -12.88 6.05
C PRO A 661 18.06 -13.44 7.47
N VAL A 662 18.89 -12.99 8.40
CA VAL A 662 18.77 -13.28 9.83
C VAL A 662 18.83 -11.96 10.57
N GLU A 663 17.75 -11.60 11.26
CA GLU A 663 17.67 -10.37 12.03
C GLU A 663 18.66 -10.36 13.19
N GLY A 664 19.15 -9.17 13.51
CA GLY A 664 19.92 -8.93 14.71
C GLY A 664 19.12 -9.28 15.96
N SER A 665 19.78 -9.88 16.96
CA SER A 665 19.15 -10.35 18.18
C SER A 665 18.51 -9.26 19.06
N GLY A 666 18.81 -7.99 18.79
CA GLY A 666 18.27 -6.83 19.50
C GLY A 666 17.26 -6.02 18.68
N LEU A 667 16.90 -6.47 17.48
CA LEU A 667 15.94 -5.77 16.62
C LEU A 667 14.53 -5.90 17.20
N PRO A 668 13.76 -4.79 17.31
CA PRO A 668 12.37 -4.86 17.72
C PRO A 668 11.52 -5.69 16.75
N ALA A 669 10.45 -6.30 17.28
CA ALA A 669 9.43 -6.94 16.46
C ALA A 669 8.75 -5.90 15.55
N PRO A 670 8.32 -6.29 14.33
CA PRO A 670 7.57 -5.39 13.46
C PRO A 670 6.30 -4.89 14.14
N LEU A 671 6.00 -3.62 13.93
CA LEU A 671 4.80 -2.97 14.45
C LEU A 671 3.63 -3.24 13.52
N TYR A 672 2.67 -4.06 13.96
CA TYR A 672 1.45 -4.41 13.22
C TYR A 672 0.33 -3.37 13.38
N GLU A 673 0.69 -2.09 13.36
CA GLU A 673 -0.20 -0.94 13.54
C GLU A 673 0.33 0.23 12.67
N PRO A 674 -0.52 1.21 12.30
CA PRO A 674 -0.04 2.42 11.65
C PRO A 674 1.03 3.16 12.46
N LEU A 675 1.96 3.81 11.77
CA LEU A 675 3.02 4.63 12.37
C LEU A 675 2.80 6.13 12.07
N PRO A 676 2.93 7.02 13.07
CA PRO A 676 3.11 6.72 14.50
C PRO A 676 1.87 6.02 15.07
N THR A 677 1.99 5.23 16.13
CA THR A 677 0.81 4.54 16.71
C THR A 677 -0.13 5.55 17.38
N ALA A 678 -1.44 5.32 17.32
CA ALA A 678 -2.41 6.19 17.98
C ALA A 678 -2.10 6.40 19.48
N ALA A 679 -1.63 5.36 20.18
CA ALA A 679 -1.23 5.49 21.59
C ALA A 679 -0.03 6.43 21.78
N SER A 680 0.97 6.38 20.89
CA SER A 680 2.18 7.20 20.99
C SER A 680 1.94 8.70 20.82
N VAL A 681 0.86 9.08 20.14
CA VAL A 681 0.49 10.48 19.86
C VAL A 681 -0.68 10.96 20.73
N GLY A 682 -1.24 10.09 21.58
CA GLY A 682 -2.41 10.39 22.41
C GLY A 682 -3.73 10.41 21.65
N GLY A 683 -3.81 9.67 20.53
CA GLY A 683 -5.01 9.40 19.74
C GLY A 683 -5.87 8.25 20.30
N ILE A 684 -6.90 7.87 19.54
CA ILE A 684 -7.84 6.81 19.91
C ILE A 684 -7.20 5.44 19.61
N ILE A 685 -7.01 4.60 20.63
CA ILE A 685 -6.45 3.25 20.48
C ILE A 685 -7.31 2.42 19.51
N GLY A 686 -6.66 1.67 18.61
CA GLY A 686 -7.33 0.86 17.58
C GLY A 686 -7.75 1.65 16.33
N SER A 687 -7.34 2.91 16.21
CA SER A 687 -7.55 3.71 15.00
C SER A 687 -6.80 3.13 13.81
N GLN A 688 -7.43 3.16 12.64
CA GLN A 688 -6.83 2.69 11.39
C GLN A 688 -5.86 3.70 10.81
N VAL A 689 -6.01 4.98 11.19
CA VAL A 689 -5.16 6.10 10.78
C VAL A 689 -4.65 6.79 12.04
N SER A 690 -3.37 7.14 12.05
CA SER A 690 -2.74 7.95 13.08
C SER A 690 -1.66 8.82 12.48
N ASP A 691 -1.40 9.92 13.15
CA ASP A 691 -0.52 10.97 12.65
C ASP A 691 0.23 11.63 13.79
N PHE A 692 1.31 12.35 13.47
CA PHE A 692 2.14 13.00 14.47
C PHE A 692 1.37 14.10 15.20
N ARG A 693 1.75 14.34 16.45
CA ARG A 693 1.26 15.47 17.22
C ARG A 693 2.07 16.73 16.86
N ASP A 694 1.42 17.89 16.98
CA ASP A 694 1.99 19.23 16.84
C ASP A 694 2.49 19.51 15.42
N ASP A 695 1.73 19.05 14.43
CA ASP A 695 2.22 18.77 13.08
C ASP A 695 1.55 19.57 11.93
N VAL A 696 0.60 20.40 12.33
CA VAL A 696 -0.10 21.39 11.51
C VAL A 696 0.87 22.33 10.78
N ARG A 697 0.55 22.60 9.51
CA ARG A 697 1.33 23.48 8.64
C ARG A 697 0.58 24.79 8.38
N ILE A 698 1.30 25.90 8.37
CA ILE A 698 0.81 27.25 8.04
C ILE A 698 1.12 27.53 6.56
N GLY A 699 0.09 27.88 5.81
CA GLY A 699 0.15 28.36 4.43
C GLY A 699 0.45 27.23 3.42
N GLY A 700 -0.56 26.47 3.00
CA GLY A 700 -0.38 25.37 2.04
C GLY A 700 -1.67 24.69 1.57
N ASN A 701 -1.64 24.05 0.40
CA ASN A 701 -2.71 23.13 -0.07
C ASN A 701 -2.44 21.74 0.55
N PRO A 702 -3.45 20.97 1.01
CA PRO A 702 -3.30 19.61 1.58
C PRO A 702 -2.30 18.68 0.87
N GLY A 703 -2.14 18.77 -0.46
CA GLY A 703 -1.19 17.93 -1.22
C GLY A 703 0.22 18.51 -1.43
N ALA A 704 0.45 19.81 -1.21
CA ALA A 704 1.74 20.47 -1.53
C ALA A 704 2.52 20.94 -0.29
N GLY A 705 1.95 20.75 0.91
CA GLY A 705 2.55 21.19 2.17
C GLY A 705 2.45 22.71 2.41
N GLY A 706 2.49 23.11 3.67
CA GLY A 706 2.76 24.48 4.08
C GLY A 706 4.18 24.61 4.63
N VAL A 707 4.70 25.83 4.68
CA VAL A 707 6.14 26.10 4.86
C VAL A 707 6.58 26.39 6.29
N VAL A 708 5.64 26.40 7.24
CA VAL A 708 5.93 26.60 8.66
C VAL A 708 5.09 25.62 9.47
N VAL A 709 5.75 24.82 10.31
CA VAL A 709 5.08 23.92 11.26
C VAL A 709 4.66 24.72 12.48
N LEU A 710 3.48 24.43 13.01
CA LEU A 710 2.97 24.97 14.26
C LEU A 710 3.22 23.95 15.38
N PRO A 711 4.27 24.10 16.20
CA PRO A 711 4.68 23.08 17.17
C PRO A 711 3.88 23.18 18.49
N VAL A 712 2.56 23.26 18.38
CA VAL A 712 1.63 23.34 19.51
C VAL A 712 0.33 22.64 19.18
N ASP A 713 -0.36 22.13 20.21
CA ASP A 713 -1.69 21.55 20.05
C ASP A 713 -2.64 22.55 19.35
N ASP A 714 -3.37 22.09 18.32
CA ASP A 714 -4.27 22.92 17.50
C ASP A 714 -5.50 22.11 17.05
N PRO A 715 -6.68 22.73 16.84
CA PRO A 715 -7.85 22.04 16.32
C PRO A 715 -7.70 21.44 14.92
N ALA A 716 -6.73 21.87 14.13
CA ALA A 716 -6.42 21.25 12.85
C ALA A 716 -5.49 20.04 12.98
N ASP A 717 -4.81 19.84 14.11
CA ASP A 717 -3.80 18.80 14.30
C ASP A 717 -4.45 17.43 14.55
N ILE A 718 -4.48 16.58 13.54
CA ILE A 718 -5.08 15.25 13.57
C ILE A 718 -4.13 14.32 14.31
N LEU A 719 -4.63 13.61 15.31
CA LEU A 719 -3.85 12.57 16.00
C LEU A 719 -4.21 11.16 15.50
N SER A 720 -5.49 10.95 15.19
CA SER A 720 -5.98 9.64 14.74
C SER A 720 -7.39 9.69 14.17
N VAL A 721 -7.72 8.69 13.35
CA VAL A 721 -9.09 8.46 12.88
C VAL A 721 -9.47 6.98 13.08
N LEU A 722 -10.52 6.78 13.87
CA LEU A 722 -11.17 5.50 14.07
C LEU A 722 -12.39 5.38 13.15
N TYR A 723 -12.33 4.41 12.25
CA TYR A 723 -13.48 3.95 11.47
C TYR A 723 -14.13 2.79 12.22
N SER A 724 -15.44 2.88 12.39
CA SER A 724 -16.25 1.89 13.07
C SER A 724 -17.64 1.82 12.45
N ALA A 725 -18.43 0.84 12.85
CA ALA A 725 -19.79 0.67 12.38
C ALA A 725 -20.74 0.49 13.57
N GLU A 726 -21.94 1.05 13.44
CA GLU A 726 -23.01 0.90 14.42
C GLU A 726 -24.36 0.69 13.73
N GLY A 727 -25.41 0.55 14.53
CA GLY A 727 -26.76 0.28 14.05
C GLY A 727 -27.05 -1.21 13.97
N THR A 728 -28.22 -1.54 13.43
CA THR A 728 -28.61 -2.93 13.17
C THR A 728 -28.36 -3.27 11.71
N GLY A 729 -28.28 -4.55 11.34
CA GLY A 729 -28.12 -4.96 9.93
C GLY A 729 -29.18 -4.38 8.96
N ALA A 730 -30.32 -3.92 9.45
CA ALA A 730 -31.36 -3.26 8.65
C ALA A 730 -31.14 -1.75 8.45
N SER A 731 -30.30 -1.10 9.27
CA SER A 731 -29.98 0.33 9.18
C SER A 731 -28.53 0.58 9.62
N PRO A 732 -27.55 0.02 8.88
CA PRO A 732 -26.14 0.17 9.19
C PRO A 732 -25.64 1.61 9.01
N VAL A 733 -24.80 2.05 9.94
CA VAL A 733 -24.20 3.39 9.95
C VAL A 733 -22.68 3.25 10.06
N LEU A 734 -21.96 3.86 9.12
CA LEU A 734 -20.52 4.06 9.24
C LEU A 734 -20.27 5.25 10.17
N VAL A 735 -19.37 5.06 11.13
CA VAL A 735 -18.98 6.06 12.12
C VAL A 735 -17.49 6.35 11.94
N CYS A 736 -17.18 7.57 11.53
CA CYS A 736 -15.82 8.07 11.42
C CYS A 736 -15.58 9.04 12.57
N LYS A 737 -14.62 8.72 13.44
CA LYS A 737 -14.26 9.51 14.61
C LYS A 737 -12.81 9.95 14.52
N MET A 738 -12.59 11.24 14.36
CA MET A 738 -11.29 11.88 14.39
C MET A 738 -10.99 12.41 15.79
N MET A 739 -9.77 12.23 16.26
CA MET A 739 -9.24 12.92 17.43
C MET A 739 -8.19 13.92 17.00
N VAL A 740 -8.27 15.13 17.56
CA VAL A 740 -7.33 16.22 17.30
C VAL A 740 -6.60 16.60 18.59
N SER A 741 -5.48 17.31 18.49
CA SER A 741 -4.66 17.61 19.67
C SER A 741 -5.23 18.72 20.55
N ASP A 742 -6.00 19.67 20.00
CA ASP A 742 -6.84 20.60 20.76
C ASP A 742 -8.29 20.69 20.22
N MET A 743 -9.24 20.99 21.11
CA MET A 743 -10.60 21.39 20.74
C MET A 743 -11.20 22.25 21.86
N THR A 744 -10.38 23.10 22.49
CA THR A 744 -10.83 24.00 23.57
C THR A 744 -11.89 24.98 23.07
N ALA A 745 -11.80 25.37 21.79
CA ALA A 745 -12.85 26.09 21.07
C ALA A 745 -12.97 25.54 19.64
N ILE A 746 -14.18 25.52 19.11
CA ILE A 746 -14.43 25.08 17.73
C ILE A 746 -14.07 26.25 16.78
N PRO A 747 -13.05 26.11 15.92
CA PRO A 747 -12.63 27.21 15.05
C PRO A 747 -13.65 27.46 13.92
N PRO A 748 -13.88 28.72 13.52
CA PRO A 748 -14.66 29.02 12.32
C PRO A 748 -13.88 28.64 11.04
N SER A 749 -14.57 28.58 9.90
CA SER A 749 -13.97 28.38 8.59
C SER A 749 -13.02 27.19 8.50
N THR A 750 -13.35 26.04 9.10
CA THR A 750 -12.46 24.87 9.15
C THR A 750 -13.18 23.63 8.62
N ILE A 751 -12.46 22.80 7.89
CA ILE A 751 -12.96 21.55 7.30
C ILE A 751 -12.10 20.41 7.83
N TRP A 752 -12.73 19.44 8.48
CA TRP A 752 -12.13 18.16 8.84
C TRP A 752 -12.74 17.07 7.96
N ARG A 753 -11.92 16.39 7.16
CA ARG A 753 -12.36 15.39 6.20
C ARG A 753 -11.69 14.04 6.46
N MET A 754 -12.48 12.98 6.46
CA MET A 754 -12.06 11.59 6.62
C MET A 754 -12.43 10.84 5.34
N ASN A 755 -11.43 10.37 4.60
CA ASN A 755 -11.58 9.74 3.28
C ASN A 755 -11.40 8.23 3.38
N PHE A 756 -12.13 7.50 2.55
CA PHE A 756 -12.07 6.04 2.46
C PHE A 756 -12.54 5.57 1.09
N ALA A 757 -12.07 4.40 0.65
CA ALA A 757 -12.47 3.76 -0.59
C ALA A 757 -13.12 2.41 -0.31
N ALA A 758 -14.34 2.20 -0.82
CA ALA A 758 -14.94 0.88 -0.88
C ALA A 758 -14.58 0.18 -2.19
N ASN A 759 -14.66 -1.15 -2.24
CA ASN A 759 -14.43 -1.92 -3.47
C ASN A 759 -13.07 -1.65 -4.14
N ALA A 760 -12.07 -1.19 -3.37
CA ALA A 760 -10.71 -1.06 -3.88
C ALA A 760 -10.12 -2.47 -4.12
N PRO A 761 -9.55 -2.74 -5.30
CA PRO A 761 -8.89 -4.01 -5.54
C PRO A 761 -7.69 -4.17 -4.60
N ASN A 762 -7.32 -5.41 -4.31
CA ASN A 762 -6.20 -5.76 -3.42
C ASN A 762 -6.35 -5.23 -1.98
N SER A 763 -7.57 -4.99 -1.49
CA SER A 763 -7.84 -4.55 -0.11
C SER A 763 -7.47 -5.60 0.95
N VAL A 764 -6.17 -5.74 1.21
CA VAL A 764 -5.56 -6.61 2.20
C VAL A 764 -4.55 -5.77 2.98
N VAL A 765 -4.44 -6.01 4.29
CA VAL A 765 -3.42 -5.34 5.12
C VAL A 765 -2.04 -5.85 4.71
N SER A 766 -1.06 -4.94 4.62
CA SER A 766 0.33 -5.29 4.31
C SER A 766 0.89 -6.27 5.34
N PRO A 767 1.91 -7.09 5.00
CA PRO A 767 2.56 -7.98 5.96
C PRO A 767 3.15 -7.26 7.18
N THR A 768 3.45 -5.96 7.05
CA THR A 768 3.92 -5.13 8.17
C THR A 768 2.79 -4.60 9.04
N GLY A 769 1.52 -4.67 8.62
CA GLY A 769 0.39 -4.15 9.38
C GLY A 769 0.25 -2.62 9.37
N GLN A 770 1.11 -1.91 8.65
CA GLN A 770 1.20 -0.44 8.68
C GLN A 770 0.27 0.24 7.67
N PHE A 771 -0.09 -0.46 6.60
CA PHE A 771 -0.93 0.05 5.53
C PHE A 771 -1.74 -1.07 4.86
N THR A 772 -2.56 -0.75 3.87
CA THR A 772 -3.29 -1.73 3.04
C THR A 772 -2.87 -1.61 1.60
N PHE A 773 -2.78 -2.73 0.87
CA PHE A 773 -2.55 -2.77 -0.58
C PHE A 773 -3.76 -2.33 -1.41
N GLY A 774 -4.86 -1.94 -0.76
CA GLY A 774 -6.08 -1.49 -1.43
C GLY A 774 -5.81 -0.27 -2.31
N LEU A 775 -5.86 -0.46 -3.63
CA LEU A 775 -5.58 0.58 -4.61
C LEU A 775 -6.75 1.56 -4.67
N SER A 776 -6.66 2.62 -3.88
CA SER A 776 -7.79 3.47 -3.52
C SER A 776 -8.41 4.19 -4.72
N ASP A 777 -7.60 4.54 -5.71
CA ASP A 777 -8.04 5.21 -6.94
C ASP A 777 -8.77 4.30 -7.93
N ARG A 778 -8.70 2.98 -7.75
CA ARG A 778 -9.56 2.01 -8.46
C ARG A 778 -10.83 1.65 -7.66
N GLY A 779 -10.92 2.11 -6.42
CA GLY A 779 -12.07 1.94 -5.55
C GLY A 779 -13.14 3.02 -5.75
N ASP A 780 -14.30 2.81 -5.13
CA ASP A 780 -15.32 3.82 -4.95
C ASP A 780 -14.92 4.74 -3.79
N GLN A 781 -14.29 5.88 -4.10
CA GLN A 781 -13.80 6.82 -3.09
C GLN A 781 -14.91 7.72 -2.54
N PHE A 782 -15.00 7.75 -1.22
CA PHE A 782 -15.93 8.56 -0.43
C PHE A 782 -15.19 9.38 0.62
N TYR A 783 -15.90 10.38 1.15
CA TYR A 783 -15.50 11.05 2.36
C TYR A 783 -16.70 11.39 3.23
N VAL A 784 -16.43 11.60 4.51
CA VAL A 784 -17.29 12.37 5.42
C VAL A 784 -16.53 13.58 5.91
N SER A 785 -17.24 14.67 6.20
CA SER A 785 -16.61 15.87 6.75
C SER A 785 -17.47 16.59 7.78
N ALA A 786 -16.78 17.25 8.71
CA ALA A 786 -17.34 18.28 9.56
C ALA A 786 -16.78 19.62 9.09
N ASN A 787 -17.63 20.63 8.92
CA ASN A 787 -17.24 21.93 8.40
C ASN A 787 -17.82 23.01 9.31
N THR A 788 -17.05 24.07 9.57
CA THR A 788 -17.54 25.31 10.17
C THR A 788 -17.52 26.44 9.17
N ASP A 789 -18.56 27.26 9.14
CA ASP A 789 -18.57 28.48 8.34
C ASP A 789 -17.83 29.63 9.06
N ALA A 790 -17.79 30.81 8.44
CA ALA A 790 -17.12 31.99 9.00
C ALA A 790 -17.71 32.48 10.34
N THR A 791 -18.91 32.03 10.70
CA THR A 791 -19.57 32.33 11.97
C THR A 791 -19.42 31.20 13.01
N GLY A 792 -18.79 30.09 12.63
CA GLY A 792 -18.62 28.90 13.47
C GLY A 792 -19.80 27.94 13.41
N VAL A 793 -20.77 28.13 12.50
CA VAL A 793 -21.90 27.20 12.36
C VAL A 793 -21.40 25.89 11.77
N GLN A 794 -21.72 24.80 12.46
CA GLN A 794 -21.28 23.45 12.13
C GLN A 794 -22.21 22.81 11.10
N THR A 795 -21.62 22.13 10.13
CA THR A 795 -22.32 21.29 9.16
C THR A 795 -21.59 19.98 8.98
N PHE A 796 -22.33 18.91 8.69
CA PHE A 796 -21.78 17.57 8.52
C PHE A 796 -22.21 17.00 7.17
N LYS A 797 -21.24 16.60 6.36
CA LYS A 797 -21.44 16.21 4.97
C LYS A 797 -20.87 14.83 4.68
N TYR A 798 -21.36 14.22 3.62
CA TYR A 798 -20.71 13.10 2.96
C TYR A 798 -20.66 13.36 1.46
N GLY A 799 -19.65 12.77 0.81
CA GLY A 799 -19.42 13.00 -0.60
C GLY A 799 -18.50 11.95 -1.23
N LYS A 800 -18.11 12.22 -2.47
CA LYS A 800 -17.19 11.40 -3.25
C LYS A 800 -15.90 12.13 -3.56
N SER A 801 -14.84 11.36 -3.73
CA SER A 801 -13.55 11.87 -4.19
C SER A 801 -13.18 11.22 -5.53
N VAL A 802 -12.47 11.92 -6.39
CA VAL A 802 -11.95 11.40 -7.67
C VAL A 802 -10.55 11.96 -7.90
N ARG A 803 -9.59 11.10 -8.24
CA ARG A 803 -8.29 11.55 -8.75
C ARG A 803 -8.46 12.07 -10.18
N ASN A 804 -8.04 13.31 -10.39
CA ASN A 804 -8.03 13.98 -11.67
C ASN A 804 -6.79 13.57 -12.48
N PHE A 805 -6.81 13.89 -13.78
CA PHE A 805 -5.68 13.66 -14.68
C PHE A 805 -4.37 14.29 -14.19
N ASP A 806 -4.42 15.42 -13.47
CA ASP A 806 -3.26 16.12 -12.93
C ASP A 806 -2.77 15.58 -11.57
N GLY A 807 -3.35 14.48 -11.09
CA GLY A 807 -3.05 13.88 -9.79
C GLY A 807 -3.82 14.50 -8.62
N SER A 808 -4.47 15.66 -8.78
CA SER A 808 -5.26 16.28 -7.71
C SER A 808 -6.54 15.50 -7.40
N ILE A 809 -7.06 15.64 -6.18
CA ILE A 809 -8.32 14.99 -5.78
C ILE A 809 -9.46 16.01 -5.72
N THR A 810 -10.50 15.78 -6.52
CA THR A 810 -11.75 16.55 -6.47
C THR A 810 -12.72 15.90 -5.48
N SER A 811 -13.16 16.66 -4.48
CA SER A 811 -14.20 16.25 -3.54
C SER A 811 -15.55 16.89 -3.90
N THR A 812 -16.59 16.07 -4.07
CA THR A 812 -17.97 16.51 -4.38
C THR A 812 -18.94 16.08 -3.30
N ASP A 813 -19.63 17.06 -2.69
CA ASP A 813 -20.68 16.79 -1.69
C ASP A 813 -21.87 16.08 -2.35
N LEU A 814 -22.31 14.97 -1.76
CA LEU A 814 -23.55 14.28 -2.14
C LEU A 814 -24.73 14.69 -1.27
N GLY A 815 -24.49 15.16 -0.04
CA GLY A 815 -25.52 15.66 0.85
C GLY A 815 -25.10 15.72 2.31
N ASN A 816 -26.09 15.84 3.19
CA ASN A 816 -25.86 15.86 4.63
C ASN A 816 -25.61 14.45 5.18
N ALA A 817 -24.63 14.36 6.09
CA ALA A 817 -24.47 13.19 6.95
C ALA A 817 -25.72 12.98 7.83
N ASP A 818 -25.89 11.79 8.41
CA ASP A 818 -27.04 11.46 9.25
C ASP A 818 -26.94 12.11 10.63
N SER A 819 -25.72 12.22 11.16
CA SER A 819 -25.43 13.05 12.33
C SER A 819 -23.93 13.38 12.39
N GLY A 820 -23.59 14.38 13.19
CA GLY A 820 -22.21 14.65 13.58
C GLY A 820 -22.15 15.47 14.86
N ALA A 821 -21.00 15.43 15.52
CA ALA A 821 -20.79 16.12 16.79
C ALA A 821 -19.32 16.48 17.00
N PHE A 822 -19.10 17.63 17.63
CA PHE A 822 -17.83 18.00 18.25
C PHE A 822 -17.92 17.74 19.75
N ASP A 823 -17.00 16.96 20.30
CA ASP A 823 -16.84 16.73 21.72
C ASP A 823 -15.55 17.42 22.19
N MET A 824 -15.71 18.63 22.74
CA MET A 824 -14.60 19.45 23.22
C MET A 824 -13.89 18.85 24.45
N ALA A 825 -14.61 18.04 25.26
CA ALA A 825 -14.02 17.43 26.45
C ALA A 825 -13.05 16.30 26.08
N ASN A 826 -13.40 15.52 25.06
CA ASN A 826 -12.59 14.42 24.55
C ASN A 826 -11.75 14.80 23.31
N LYS A 827 -11.86 16.04 22.82
CA LYS A 827 -11.18 16.53 21.61
C LYS A 827 -11.46 15.69 20.36
N THR A 828 -12.71 15.27 20.20
CA THR A 828 -13.11 14.40 19.07
C THR A 828 -14.17 15.03 18.17
N ILE A 829 -14.11 14.65 16.89
CA ILE A 829 -15.08 15.00 15.85
C ILE A 829 -15.65 13.68 15.33
N THR A 830 -16.95 13.49 15.46
CA THR A 830 -17.63 12.29 14.97
C THR A 830 -18.58 12.65 13.83
N VAL A 831 -18.51 11.92 12.71
CA VAL A 831 -19.47 12.02 11.61
C VAL A 831 -20.02 10.64 11.30
N LYS A 832 -21.35 10.56 11.17
CA LYS A 832 -22.09 9.31 10.95
C LYS A 832 -22.86 9.36 9.65
N VAL A 833 -22.71 8.34 8.80
CA VAL A 833 -23.41 8.24 7.52
C VAL A 833 -24.00 6.84 7.36
N ALA A 834 -25.28 6.77 6.99
CA ALA A 834 -25.95 5.52 6.69
C ALA A 834 -25.30 4.87 5.47
N VAL A 835 -25.00 3.58 5.55
CA VAL A 835 -24.40 2.83 4.44
C VAL A 835 -25.33 2.80 3.22
N SER A 836 -26.64 2.89 3.41
CA SER A 836 -27.62 3.05 2.32
C SER A 836 -27.41 4.33 1.49
N LYS A 837 -26.95 5.43 2.11
CA LYS A 837 -26.61 6.67 1.38
C LYS A 837 -25.32 6.51 0.57
N LEU A 838 -24.32 5.83 1.13
CA LEU A 838 -23.09 5.51 0.40
C LEU A 838 -23.41 4.62 -0.80
N ASN A 839 -24.25 3.60 -0.61
CA ASN A 839 -24.73 2.71 -1.67
C ASN A 839 -25.52 3.44 -2.76
N ALA A 840 -26.37 4.40 -2.39
CA ALA A 840 -27.07 5.26 -3.35
C ALA A 840 -26.10 6.13 -4.17
N GLY A 841 -24.92 6.41 -3.63
CA GLY A 841 -23.85 7.09 -4.32
C GLY A 841 -23.11 6.20 -5.34
N LEU A 842 -23.10 4.87 -5.19
CA LEU A 842 -22.30 3.98 -6.06
C LEU A 842 -22.70 4.06 -7.54
N ALA A 843 -21.73 3.84 -8.43
CA ALA A 843 -22.03 3.67 -9.85
C ALA A 843 -22.81 2.36 -10.08
N VAL A 844 -23.61 2.31 -11.15
CA VAL A 844 -24.42 1.13 -11.48
C VAL A 844 -23.52 -0.10 -11.66
N GLY A 845 -23.91 -1.23 -11.04
CA GLY A 845 -23.20 -2.51 -11.16
C GLY A 845 -22.02 -2.69 -10.18
N ARG A 846 -21.70 -1.67 -9.37
CA ARG A 846 -20.68 -1.79 -8.32
C ARG A 846 -21.22 -2.64 -7.14
N PRO A 847 -20.37 -3.45 -6.49
CA PRO A 847 -20.76 -4.18 -5.28
C PRO A 847 -21.23 -3.21 -4.18
N LEU A 848 -22.33 -3.57 -3.51
CA LEU A 848 -22.86 -2.78 -2.41
C LEU A 848 -21.94 -2.87 -1.19
N ILE A 849 -21.81 -1.75 -0.49
CA ILE A 849 -21.17 -1.65 0.82
C ILE A 849 -22.12 -2.28 1.85
N GLY A 850 -21.60 -3.17 2.68
CA GLY A 850 -22.34 -3.90 3.69
C GLY A 850 -21.40 -4.62 4.66
N ASN A 851 -21.94 -5.61 5.38
CA ASN A 851 -21.15 -6.39 6.31
C ASN A 851 -20.07 -7.19 5.57
N GLY A 852 -18.84 -7.18 6.07
CA GLY A 852 -17.68 -7.80 5.44
C GLY A 852 -17.03 -6.94 4.35
N SER A 853 -17.64 -5.83 3.92
CA SER A 853 -16.99 -4.88 3.02
C SER A 853 -15.74 -4.30 3.69
N ILE A 854 -14.65 -4.22 2.92
CA ILE A 854 -13.41 -3.61 3.36
C ILE A 854 -13.35 -2.19 2.82
N LEU A 855 -13.07 -1.24 3.73
CA LEU A 855 -12.74 0.14 3.39
C LEU A 855 -11.21 0.29 3.46
N ALA A 856 -10.62 0.75 2.36
CA ALA A 856 -9.17 0.99 2.21
C ALA A 856 -8.91 2.47 1.88
N GLY A 857 -7.64 2.85 1.69
CA GLY A 857 -7.27 4.25 1.42
C GLY A 857 -7.71 5.20 2.54
N LEU A 858 -7.72 4.71 3.78
CA LEU A 858 -8.17 5.46 4.96
C LEU A 858 -7.16 6.57 5.23
N ARG A 859 -7.60 7.82 5.18
CA ARG A 859 -6.74 9.01 5.37
C ARG A 859 -7.59 10.21 5.79
N ALA A 860 -6.95 11.29 6.26
CA ALA A 860 -7.70 12.46 6.68
C ALA A 860 -6.96 13.77 6.45
N THR A 861 -7.72 14.87 6.38
CA THR A 861 -7.18 16.22 6.24
C THR A 861 -7.97 17.20 7.10
N ALA A 862 -7.30 18.19 7.68
CA ALA A 862 -7.93 19.32 8.34
C ALA A 862 -7.39 20.61 7.75
N ILE A 863 -8.27 21.54 7.33
CA ILE A 863 -7.85 22.76 6.61
C ILE A 863 -8.71 23.94 7.04
N THR A 864 -8.10 25.10 7.27
CA THR A 864 -8.85 26.35 7.44
C THR A 864 -9.07 27.06 6.10
N SER A 865 -10.33 27.33 5.74
CA SER A 865 -10.70 28.05 4.53
C SER A 865 -10.59 29.57 4.77
N ASN A 866 -9.37 30.12 4.72
CA ASN A 866 -9.20 31.57 4.68
C ASN A 866 -9.14 32.05 3.23
N ASN A 867 -10.14 32.83 2.82
CA ASN A 867 -10.26 33.52 1.53
C ASN A 867 -8.98 34.33 1.19
N GLY A 868 -7.98 33.69 0.58
CA GLY A 868 -6.91 34.34 -0.17
C GLY A 868 -5.77 35.02 0.61
N SER A 869 -5.53 34.74 1.90
CA SER A 869 -4.44 35.40 2.66
C SER A 869 -3.13 34.60 2.85
N GLY A 870 -3.06 33.33 2.40
CA GLY A 870 -1.87 32.50 2.60
C GLY A 870 -1.58 32.11 4.06
N SER A 871 -2.54 32.27 4.97
CA SER A 871 -2.45 31.93 6.40
C SER A 871 -3.41 30.79 6.79
N ASN A 872 -3.70 29.89 5.86
CA ASN A 872 -4.51 28.71 6.16
C ASN A 872 -3.68 27.66 6.91
N LEU A 873 -4.27 27.06 7.93
CA LEU A 873 -3.72 25.88 8.58
C LEU A 873 -4.12 24.67 7.73
N ALA A 874 -3.21 23.73 7.59
CA ALA A 874 -3.44 22.49 6.88
C ALA A 874 -2.72 21.35 7.59
N ASP A 875 -3.43 20.24 7.71
CA ASP A 875 -2.91 19.01 8.24
C ASP A 875 -3.42 17.81 7.43
N THR A 876 -2.64 16.73 7.37
CA THR A 876 -2.91 15.54 6.56
C THR A 876 -2.37 14.29 7.22
N ALA A 877 -3.28 13.48 7.72
CA ALA A 877 -3.00 12.14 8.21
C ALA A 877 -2.97 11.14 7.04
N ARG A 878 -1.79 10.55 6.84
CA ARG A 878 -1.46 9.63 5.74
C ARG A 878 -2.24 8.30 5.79
N GLY A 879 -2.22 7.61 4.67
CA GLY A 879 -2.83 6.32 4.38
C GLY A 879 -2.54 5.32 5.49
N GLY A 880 -3.61 4.87 6.12
CA GLY A 880 -3.61 3.91 7.21
C GLY A 880 -3.87 2.48 6.75
N THR A 881 -4.34 1.65 7.69
CA THR A 881 -4.74 0.27 7.42
C THR A 881 -6.11 0.21 6.73
N GLN A 882 -6.90 -0.82 7.00
CA GLN A 882 -8.23 -0.99 6.45
C GLN A 882 -9.26 -1.13 7.57
N PHE A 883 -10.51 -0.86 7.26
CA PHE A 883 -11.63 -1.14 8.16
C PHE A 883 -12.56 -2.15 7.50
N GLN A 884 -12.69 -3.33 8.10
CA GLN A 884 -13.73 -4.28 7.72
C GLN A 884 -15.02 -3.91 8.44
N ILE A 885 -16.05 -3.57 7.68
CA ILE A 885 -17.36 -3.26 8.21
C ILE A 885 -17.94 -4.53 8.85
N SER A 886 -18.28 -4.44 10.13
CA SER A 886 -19.00 -5.48 10.87
C SER A 886 -20.13 -4.84 11.65
N PHE A 887 -21.34 -5.39 11.54
CA PHE A 887 -22.51 -4.91 12.28
C PHE A 887 -22.94 -5.93 13.34
N PRO A 888 -23.44 -5.47 14.50
CA PRO A 888 -23.99 -6.37 15.49
C PRO A 888 -25.25 -7.06 14.98
N VAL A 889 -25.39 -8.33 15.31
CA VAL A 889 -26.64 -9.09 15.16
C VAL A 889 -27.72 -8.43 16.02
N ALA A 890 -28.87 -8.13 15.40
CA ALA A 890 -30.02 -7.55 16.09
C ALA A 890 -30.92 -8.63 16.67
N LEU A 891 -31.24 -8.55 17.96
CA LEU A 891 -32.25 -9.40 18.61
C LEU A 891 -33.64 -8.79 18.36
N ALA A 892 -34.53 -9.50 17.66
CA ALA A 892 -35.89 -9.04 17.39
C ALA A 892 -36.80 -9.20 18.62
N SER A 893 -36.73 -10.36 19.29
CA SER A 893 -37.45 -10.61 20.54
C SER A 893 -36.79 -11.70 21.37
N LEU A 894 -37.08 -11.68 22.67
CA LEU A 894 -36.80 -12.77 23.60
C LEU A 894 -38.12 -13.20 24.23
N SER A 895 -38.35 -14.49 24.36
CA SER A 895 -39.54 -15.03 25.05
C SER A 895 -39.20 -16.24 25.91
N SER A 896 -39.96 -16.43 26.99
CA SER A 896 -39.98 -17.68 27.74
C SER A 896 -41.19 -18.51 27.33
N VAL A 897 -40.96 -19.76 26.96
CA VAL A 897 -41.97 -20.60 26.33
C VAL A 897 -42.19 -21.86 27.16
N LYS A 898 -43.47 -22.20 27.39
CA LYS A 898 -43.89 -23.38 28.15
C LYS A 898 -45.02 -24.12 27.45
N THR A 899 -45.08 -25.43 27.62
CA THR A 899 -46.14 -26.30 27.10
C THR A 899 -47.12 -26.65 28.21
N HIS A 900 -48.34 -26.12 28.11
CA HIS A 900 -49.43 -26.24 29.07
C HIS A 900 -50.25 -27.51 28.84
N GLY A 901 -49.63 -28.67 29.09
CA GLY A 901 -50.24 -29.98 28.86
C GLY A 901 -50.89 -30.10 27.46
N GLY A 902 -52.17 -30.45 27.43
CA GLY A 902 -52.95 -30.57 26.18
C GLY A 902 -53.37 -29.23 25.54
N ALA A 903 -53.20 -28.10 26.23
CA ALA A 903 -53.56 -26.77 25.72
C ALA A 903 -52.51 -26.19 24.76
N GLY A 904 -51.34 -26.82 24.66
CA GLY A 904 -50.28 -26.42 23.73
C GLY A 904 -49.27 -25.45 24.33
N GLN A 905 -48.49 -24.81 23.45
CA GLN A 905 -47.34 -24.00 23.81
C GLN A 905 -47.71 -22.51 23.86
N PHE A 906 -47.33 -21.82 24.94
CA PHE A 906 -47.56 -20.39 25.12
C PHE A 906 -46.26 -19.67 25.48
N ALA A 907 -46.06 -18.48 24.91
CA ALA A 907 -44.89 -17.64 25.12
C ALA A 907 -45.24 -16.42 25.99
N ILE A 908 -44.36 -16.08 26.92
CA ILE A 908 -44.33 -14.76 27.57
C ILE A 908 -43.21 -13.99 26.90
N ASP A 909 -43.54 -12.88 26.26
CA ASP A 909 -42.56 -11.94 25.72
C ASP A 909 -41.75 -11.34 26.87
N LEU A 910 -40.44 -11.27 26.71
CA LEU A 910 -39.48 -10.74 27.69
C LEU A 910 -38.79 -9.51 27.08
N PRO A 911 -39.40 -8.31 27.17
CA PRO A 911 -38.81 -7.10 26.63
C PRO A 911 -37.42 -6.85 27.23
N GLN A 912 -36.42 -6.65 26.38
CA GLN A 912 -35.04 -6.34 26.81
C GLN A 912 -34.83 -4.83 27.05
N THR A 913 -35.85 -4.01 26.74
CA THR A 913 -35.92 -2.58 27.00
C THR A 913 -37.34 -2.21 27.40
N GLY A 914 -37.52 -1.19 28.26
CA GLY A 914 -38.83 -0.76 28.74
C GLY A 914 -39.33 -1.55 29.95
N THR A 915 -40.65 -1.59 30.17
CA THR A 915 -41.25 -2.34 31.28
C THR A 915 -41.12 -3.84 31.03
N PRO A 916 -40.39 -4.60 31.88
CA PRO A 916 -40.18 -6.02 31.63
C PRO A 916 -41.41 -6.84 32.06
N ASN A 917 -41.47 -8.09 31.60
CA ASN A 917 -42.46 -9.07 32.02
C ASN A 917 -41.83 -10.16 32.89
N ASP A 918 -42.62 -10.70 33.81
CA ASP A 918 -42.25 -11.74 34.75
C ASP A 918 -42.76 -13.09 34.28
N GLU A 919 -41.85 -14.06 34.20
CA GLU A 919 -42.22 -15.46 33.99
C GLU A 919 -42.84 -15.99 35.28
N CYS A 920 -44.16 -16.02 35.27
CA CYS A 920 -44.99 -16.38 36.42
C CYS A 920 -45.27 -17.87 36.55
N ARG A 921 -44.94 -18.66 35.52
CA ARG A 921 -45.23 -20.09 35.47
C ARG A 921 -44.10 -20.89 36.09
N SER A 922 -44.44 -22.00 36.74
CA SER A 922 -43.49 -22.87 37.40
C SER A 922 -42.51 -23.52 36.42
N GLY A 923 -41.25 -23.68 36.83
CA GLY A 923 -40.28 -24.58 36.20
C GLY A 923 -40.38 -26.03 36.67
N GLY A 924 -41.40 -26.38 37.44
CA GLY A 924 -41.51 -27.70 38.07
C GLY A 924 -40.44 -27.92 39.13
N ALA A 925 -40.18 -29.19 39.47
CA ALA A 925 -39.27 -29.57 40.55
C ALA A 925 -37.80 -29.16 40.28
N ASN A 926 -37.40 -29.11 39.01
CA ASN A 926 -36.02 -28.81 38.60
C ASN A 926 -35.81 -27.35 38.22
N GLY A 927 -36.86 -26.52 38.14
CA GLY A 927 -36.72 -25.13 37.68
C GLY A 927 -36.38 -25.04 36.18
N ASP A 928 -37.07 -25.81 35.35
CA ASP A 928 -36.82 -25.90 33.92
C ASP A 928 -37.56 -24.82 33.13
N TYR A 929 -36.88 -24.11 32.23
CA TYR A 929 -37.45 -23.04 31.38
C TYR A 929 -36.86 -23.11 29.97
N THR A 930 -37.61 -22.66 28.96
CA THR A 930 -37.11 -22.55 27.58
C THR A 930 -37.15 -21.10 27.16
N LEU A 931 -35.98 -20.54 26.85
CA LEU A 931 -35.84 -19.22 26.22
C LEU A 931 -35.74 -19.37 24.71
N VAL A 932 -36.44 -18.51 23.98
CA VAL A 932 -36.36 -18.42 22.52
C VAL A 932 -35.93 -17.01 22.13
N PHE A 933 -34.69 -16.90 21.66
CA PHE A 933 -34.15 -15.69 21.04
C PHE A 933 -34.58 -15.69 19.57
N THR A 934 -35.29 -14.65 19.13
CA THR A 934 -35.73 -14.53 17.73
C THR A 934 -35.00 -13.39 17.05
N PHE A 935 -34.52 -13.66 15.84
CA PHE A 935 -33.72 -12.74 15.04
C PHE A 935 -34.47 -12.34 13.75
N PRO A 936 -34.18 -11.17 13.16
CA PRO A 936 -34.74 -10.79 11.87
C PRO A 936 -34.24 -11.69 10.73
N ASN A 937 -32.96 -12.06 10.79
CA ASN A 937 -32.26 -12.90 9.81
C ASN A 937 -32.10 -14.33 10.32
N THR A 938 -31.97 -15.29 9.41
CA THR A 938 -31.63 -16.67 9.78
C THR A 938 -30.23 -16.72 10.40
N LEU A 939 -30.04 -17.53 11.42
CA LEU A 939 -28.73 -17.74 12.06
C LEU A 939 -27.90 -18.72 11.22
N THR A 940 -26.62 -18.39 11.01
CA THR A 940 -25.65 -19.31 10.38
C THR A 940 -24.85 -20.05 11.43
N SER A 941 -24.49 -19.38 12.54
CA SER A 941 -23.79 -20.00 13.66
C SER A 941 -24.05 -19.27 14.97
N VAL A 942 -23.98 -20.04 16.07
CA VAL A 942 -23.89 -19.53 17.44
C VAL A 942 -22.96 -20.51 18.17
N SER A 943 -21.92 -20.00 18.83
CA SER A 943 -20.93 -20.87 19.49
C SER A 943 -21.47 -21.55 20.75
N GLY A 944 -22.47 -20.95 21.40
CA GLY A 944 -23.12 -21.52 22.58
C GLY A 944 -23.89 -20.49 23.39
N ALA A 945 -24.59 -20.97 24.42
CA ALA A 945 -25.29 -20.16 25.41
C ALA A 945 -24.82 -20.52 26.83
N THR A 946 -24.65 -19.51 27.68
CA THR A 946 -24.28 -19.70 29.09
C THR A 946 -25.10 -18.78 30.00
N VAL A 947 -25.37 -19.22 31.23
CA VAL A 947 -25.94 -18.34 32.26
C VAL A 947 -24.79 -17.47 32.79
N THR A 948 -24.90 -16.16 32.63
CA THR A 948 -23.86 -15.19 33.03
C THR A 948 -24.25 -14.37 34.25
N ALA A 949 -25.53 -14.35 34.63
CA ALA A 949 -26.02 -13.77 35.88
C ALA A 949 -27.27 -14.50 36.37
N GLY A 950 -27.48 -14.51 37.69
CA GLY A 950 -28.54 -15.28 38.34
C GLY A 950 -28.19 -16.76 38.55
N THR A 951 -29.13 -17.50 39.11
CA THR A 951 -29.02 -18.93 39.42
C THR A 951 -29.74 -19.76 38.36
N GLY A 952 -29.02 -20.66 37.70
CA GLY A 952 -29.53 -21.58 36.68
C GLY A 952 -28.40 -22.19 35.87
N SER A 953 -28.71 -23.13 34.98
CA SER A 953 -27.74 -23.73 34.07
C SER A 953 -28.40 -24.07 32.73
N VAL A 954 -27.64 -23.97 31.64
CA VAL A 954 -28.09 -24.37 30.29
C VAL A 954 -27.98 -25.89 30.17
N THR A 955 -29.08 -26.56 29.84
CA THR A 955 -29.11 -28.02 29.58
C THR A 955 -28.90 -28.36 28.12
N SER A 956 -29.41 -27.52 27.23
CA SER A 956 -29.20 -27.63 25.78
C SER A 956 -29.46 -26.29 25.12
N SER A 957 -28.83 -26.07 23.97
CA SER A 957 -29.12 -24.91 23.13
C SER A 957 -28.84 -25.22 21.66
N GLY A 958 -29.52 -24.54 20.75
CA GLY A 958 -29.28 -24.69 19.32
C GLY A 958 -30.19 -23.82 18.45
N ILE A 959 -29.85 -23.73 17.16
CA ILE A 959 -30.71 -23.10 16.16
C ILE A 959 -31.98 -23.95 16.02
N GLY A 960 -33.13 -23.32 16.13
CA GLY A 960 -34.44 -23.96 16.07
C GLY A 960 -34.82 -24.43 14.65
N ALA A 961 -35.98 -25.06 14.53
CA ALA A 961 -36.55 -25.44 13.23
C ALA A 961 -36.85 -24.21 12.35
N ASP A 962 -37.32 -23.12 12.96
CA ASP A 962 -37.17 -21.79 12.36
C ASP A 962 -35.72 -21.34 12.60
N THR A 963 -34.96 -21.25 11.52
CA THR A 963 -33.53 -20.90 11.57
C THR A 963 -33.27 -19.48 12.05
N ARG A 964 -34.30 -18.65 12.21
CA ARG A 964 -34.23 -17.33 12.86
C ARG A 964 -34.33 -17.39 14.38
N GLN A 965 -34.49 -18.58 14.96
CA GLN A 965 -34.61 -18.76 16.40
C GLN A 965 -33.41 -19.49 16.98
N TYR A 966 -32.95 -19.04 18.15
CA TYR A 966 -32.01 -19.78 18.99
C TYR A 966 -32.72 -20.18 20.28
N ILE A 967 -32.86 -21.48 20.49
CA ILE A 967 -33.60 -22.07 21.61
C ILE A 967 -32.59 -22.44 22.69
N VAL A 968 -32.82 -21.99 23.92
CA VAL A 968 -32.00 -22.30 25.09
C VAL A 968 -32.88 -22.93 26.16
N ASN A 969 -32.60 -24.19 26.51
CA ASN A 969 -33.26 -24.86 27.62
C ASN A 969 -32.42 -24.71 28.89
N LEU A 970 -33.08 -24.30 29.97
CA LEU A 970 -32.50 -24.05 31.27
C LEU A 970 -33.01 -25.07 32.29
N THR A 971 -32.21 -25.32 33.32
CA THR A 971 -32.59 -26.04 34.55
C THR A 971 -31.99 -25.35 35.77
N GLY A 972 -32.44 -25.72 36.96
CA GLY A 972 -31.96 -25.18 38.23
C GLY A 972 -32.27 -23.69 38.41
N VAL A 973 -33.23 -23.14 37.66
CA VAL A 973 -33.56 -21.72 37.73
C VAL A 973 -34.32 -21.44 39.03
N ALA A 974 -33.72 -20.68 39.93
CA ALA A 974 -34.34 -20.24 41.17
C ALA A 974 -35.54 -19.28 40.93
N ASN A 975 -36.43 -19.19 41.92
CA ASN A 975 -37.52 -18.23 41.95
C ASN A 975 -37.07 -16.87 42.51
N ALA A 976 -37.80 -15.79 42.21
CA ALA A 976 -37.56 -14.44 42.70
C ALA A 976 -36.16 -13.92 42.34
N GLN A 977 -35.85 -13.95 41.04
CA GLN A 977 -34.57 -13.48 40.50
C GLN A 977 -34.70 -12.98 39.05
N ALA A 978 -33.65 -12.29 38.58
CA ALA A 978 -33.36 -12.12 37.17
C ALA A 978 -32.22 -13.06 36.76
N VAL A 979 -32.46 -13.90 35.75
CA VAL A 979 -31.45 -14.76 35.15
C VAL A 979 -31.09 -14.24 33.76
N THR A 980 -29.80 -14.10 33.48
CA THR A 980 -29.27 -13.65 32.18
C THR A 980 -28.57 -14.80 31.48
N VAL A 981 -29.00 -15.09 30.26
CA VAL A 981 -28.35 -16.01 29.35
C VAL A 981 -27.62 -15.20 28.29
N THR A 982 -26.33 -15.44 28.09
CA THR A 982 -25.54 -14.80 27.04
C THR A 982 -25.23 -15.81 25.93
N LEU A 983 -25.62 -15.47 24.70
CA LEU A 983 -25.19 -16.18 23.51
C LEU A 983 -23.78 -15.71 23.10
N SER A 984 -22.95 -16.62 22.62
CA SER A 984 -21.57 -16.34 22.21
C SER A 984 -21.38 -16.50 20.70
N ASN A 985 -20.62 -15.58 20.09
CA ASN A 985 -20.24 -15.57 18.67
C ASN A 985 -21.45 -15.82 17.74
N VAL A 986 -22.49 -15.00 17.88
CA VAL A 986 -23.72 -15.11 17.09
C VAL A 986 -23.45 -14.53 15.70
N THR A 987 -23.72 -15.32 14.66
CA THR A 987 -23.62 -14.91 13.25
C THR A 987 -24.93 -15.18 12.52
N ASP A 988 -25.40 -14.22 11.73
CA ASP A 988 -26.61 -14.35 10.91
C ASP A 988 -26.31 -14.49 9.40
N SER A 989 -27.34 -14.69 8.59
CA SER A 989 -27.24 -14.86 7.13
C SER A 989 -26.91 -13.59 6.37
N ALA A 990 -26.98 -12.42 7.02
CA ALA A 990 -26.42 -11.18 6.51
C ALA A 990 -24.95 -11.00 6.95
N SER A 991 -24.36 -12.03 7.56
CA SER A 991 -23.01 -12.07 8.12
C SER A 991 -22.78 -11.11 9.30
N ASN A 992 -23.84 -10.49 9.84
CA ASN A 992 -23.72 -9.67 11.05
C ASN A 992 -23.16 -10.54 12.19
N PHE A 993 -22.37 -9.94 13.07
CA PHE A 993 -21.66 -10.65 14.13
C PHE A 993 -21.79 -9.95 15.48
N THR A 994 -22.18 -10.70 16.51
CA THR A 994 -22.16 -10.24 17.90
C THR A 994 -21.41 -11.26 18.76
N ALA A 995 -20.28 -10.83 19.33
CA ALA A 995 -19.45 -11.69 20.18
C ALA A 995 -20.19 -12.17 21.44
N LEU A 996 -20.94 -11.28 22.09
CA LEU A 996 -21.72 -11.58 23.30
C LEU A 996 -23.09 -10.90 23.21
N LEU A 997 -24.16 -11.69 23.20
CA LEU A 997 -25.54 -11.22 23.13
C LEU A 997 -26.32 -11.66 24.38
N PRO A 998 -26.52 -10.79 25.38
CA PRO A 998 -27.28 -11.12 26.58
C PRO A 998 -28.79 -11.09 26.36
N GLY A 999 -29.51 -11.98 27.04
CA GLY A 999 -30.97 -11.98 27.16
C GLY A 999 -31.39 -12.30 28.58
N THR A 1000 -32.19 -11.43 29.19
CA THR A 1000 -32.60 -11.53 30.59
C THR A 1000 -34.06 -11.95 30.72
N MET A 1001 -34.30 -12.92 31.60
CA MET A 1001 -35.63 -13.34 32.07
C MET A 1001 -35.75 -13.06 33.56
N ARG A 1002 -36.84 -12.38 33.97
CA ARG A 1002 -37.23 -12.28 35.37
C ARG A 1002 -38.18 -13.42 35.71
N VAL A 1003 -37.94 -14.11 36.83
CA VAL A 1003 -38.73 -15.27 37.24
C VAL A 1003 -39.33 -14.99 38.61
N LEU A 1004 -40.66 -14.89 38.64
CA LEU A 1004 -41.43 -14.75 39.87
C LEU A 1004 -42.69 -15.61 39.77
N VAL A 1005 -42.55 -16.88 40.17
CA VAL A 1005 -43.62 -17.88 40.12
C VAL A 1005 -44.81 -17.39 40.93
N GLY A 1006 -45.96 -17.27 40.26
CA GLY A 1006 -47.22 -16.80 40.85
C GLY A 1006 -47.57 -15.35 40.59
N ASP A 1007 -46.69 -14.53 40.00
CA ASP A 1007 -46.99 -13.13 39.65
C ASP A 1007 -47.77 -13.04 38.33
N THR A 1008 -49.04 -13.38 38.43
CA THR A 1008 -49.99 -13.40 37.31
C THR A 1008 -50.45 -12.00 36.91
N THR A 1009 -50.30 -10.98 37.77
CA THR A 1009 -50.59 -9.57 37.45
C THR A 1009 -49.43 -8.85 36.77
N ASN A 1010 -48.21 -9.41 36.81
CA ASN A 1010 -46.99 -8.83 36.26
C ASN A 1010 -46.62 -7.49 36.94
N ASP A 1011 -46.79 -7.41 38.26
CA ASP A 1011 -46.44 -6.23 39.05
C ASP A 1011 -45.17 -6.42 39.90
N SER A 1012 -44.46 -7.52 39.67
CA SER A 1012 -43.22 -7.93 40.32
C SER A 1012 -43.37 -8.26 41.83
N THR A 1013 -44.61 -8.45 42.30
CA THR A 1013 -44.92 -8.95 43.64
C THR A 1013 -46.02 -10.02 43.57
N VAL A 1014 -45.92 -11.07 44.38
CA VAL A 1014 -47.01 -12.06 44.48
C VAL A 1014 -47.88 -11.74 45.68
N ASN A 1015 -49.13 -11.36 45.44
CA ASN A 1015 -50.04 -10.93 46.50
C ASN A 1015 -51.49 -11.40 46.28
N SER A 1016 -52.45 -10.80 47.01
CA SER A 1016 -53.86 -11.17 46.93
C SER A 1016 -54.50 -10.87 45.56
N ALA A 1017 -53.94 -9.94 44.78
CA ALA A 1017 -54.36 -9.63 43.43
C ALA A 1017 -54.12 -10.82 42.48
N ASP A 1018 -52.94 -11.45 42.55
CA ASP A 1018 -52.62 -12.64 41.75
C ASP A 1018 -53.52 -13.82 42.08
N ILE A 1019 -53.73 -14.05 43.37
CA ILE A 1019 -54.63 -15.10 43.87
C ILE A 1019 -56.04 -14.83 43.33
N GLY A 1020 -56.50 -13.58 43.36
CA GLY A 1020 -57.79 -13.15 42.83
C GLY A 1020 -57.90 -13.36 41.32
N GLN A 1021 -56.89 -12.96 40.56
CA GLN A 1021 -56.86 -13.09 39.10
C GLN A 1021 -56.84 -14.56 38.68
N THR A 1022 -55.98 -15.38 39.29
CA THR A 1022 -55.92 -16.83 39.03
C THR A 1022 -57.24 -17.51 39.39
N LYS A 1023 -57.82 -17.16 40.54
CA LYS A 1023 -59.14 -17.69 40.96
C LYS A 1023 -60.26 -17.31 40.00
N SER A 1024 -60.22 -16.12 39.41
CA SER A 1024 -61.22 -15.68 38.42
C SER A 1024 -61.23 -16.52 37.15
N GLN A 1025 -60.12 -17.20 36.85
CA GLN A 1025 -59.95 -18.03 35.66
C GLN A 1025 -60.18 -19.53 35.93
N SER A 1026 -60.37 -19.93 37.20
CA SER A 1026 -60.57 -21.33 37.58
C SER A 1026 -61.79 -21.94 36.89
N GLY A 1027 -61.61 -23.11 36.27
CA GLY A 1027 -62.63 -23.83 35.52
C GLY A 1027 -62.76 -23.42 34.06
N ASN A 1028 -62.08 -22.35 33.61
CA ASN A 1028 -61.99 -22.00 32.19
C ASN A 1028 -60.92 -22.84 31.49
N LEU A 1029 -61.04 -22.97 30.17
CA LEU A 1029 -59.99 -23.53 29.34
C LEU A 1029 -58.79 -22.58 29.27
N VAL A 1030 -57.59 -23.14 29.20
CA VAL A 1030 -56.35 -22.37 28.95
C VAL A 1030 -56.33 -21.86 27.51
N SER A 1031 -55.99 -20.60 27.34
CA SER A 1031 -56.01 -19.86 26.08
C SER A 1031 -54.96 -18.74 26.10
N GLY A 1032 -54.77 -18.06 24.96
CA GLY A 1032 -53.85 -16.93 24.85
C GLY A 1032 -54.14 -15.75 25.79
N SER A 1033 -55.36 -15.63 26.35
CA SER A 1033 -55.70 -14.55 27.29
C SER A 1033 -55.50 -14.90 28.77
N ASN A 1034 -55.33 -16.18 29.11
CA ASN A 1034 -55.31 -16.63 30.52
C ASN A 1034 -54.23 -17.68 30.84
N PHE A 1035 -53.34 -18.01 29.90
CA PHE A 1035 -52.26 -18.98 30.13
C PHE A 1035 -51.30 -18.59 31.25
N ARG A 1036 -51.16 -17.29 31.58
CA ARG A 1036 -50.36 -16.83 32.71
C ARG A 1036 -50.91 -17.29 34.06
N GLN A 1037 -52.22 -17.55 34.15
CA GLN A 1037 -52.86 -18.08 35.36
C GLN A 1037 -52.75 -19.60 35.51
N ASP A 1038 -52.36 -20.33 34.45
CA ASP A 1038 -52.00 -21.75 34.54
C ASP A 1038 -50.53 -21.85 34.94
N VAL A 1039 -50.27 -21.49 36.20
CA VAL A 1039 -48.92 -21.41 36.77
C VAL A 1039 -48.33 -22.80 37.02
N THR A 1040 -49.14 -23.85 37.07
CA THR A 1040 -48.69 -25.24 37.15
C THR A 1040 -48.31 -25.82 35.79
N VAL A 1041 -48.78 -25.19 34.70
CA VAL A 1041 -48.44 -25.53 33.31
C VAL A 1041 -49.00 -26.91 32.90
N ASP A 1042 -50.10 -27.33 33.51
CA ASP A 1042 -50.72 -28.65 33.26
C ASP A 1042 -51.82 -28.61 32.19
N GLY A 1043 -52.21 -27.41 31.73
CA GLY A 1043 -53.26 -27.19 30.75
C GLY A 1043 -54.66 -27.03 31.37
N THR A 1044 -54.78 -26.97 32.69
CA THR A 1044 -56.06 -26.84 33.40
C THR A 1044 -56.01 -25.78 34.49
N LEU A 1045 -56.84 -24.74 34.39
CA LEU A 1045 -56.93 -23.70 35.41
C LEU A 1045 -57.79 -24.15 36.58
N ASN A 1046 -57.19 -24.49 37.72
CA ASN A 1046 -57.92 -25.06 38.84
C ASN A 1046 -57.37 -24.67 40.23
N SER A 1047 -57.82 -25.36 41.27
CA SER A 1047 -57.39 -25.11 42.65
C SER A 1047 -55.89 -25.31 42.89
N ALA A 1048 -55.20 -26.10 42.06
CA ALA A 1048 -53.76 -26.31 42.10
C ALA A 1048 -53.00 -25.03 41.75
N ASP A 1049 -53.41 -24.32 40.70
CA ASP A 1049 -52.82 -23.02 40.33
C ASP A 1049 -53.02 -21.99 41.45
N ILE A 1050 -54.26 -21.88 41.94
CA ILE A 1050 -54.59 -20.99 43.06
C ILE A 1050 -53.74 -21.35 44.29
N GLY A 1051 -53.56 -22.65 44.55
CA GLY A 1051 -52.73 -23.16 45.65
C GLY A 1051 -51.26 -22.79 45.49
N LEU A 1052 -50.72 -22.90 44.26
CA LEU A 1052 -49.34 -22.53 43.95
C LEU A 1052 -49.13 -21.02 44.11
N VAL A 1053 -49.99 -20.17 43.55
CA VAL A 1053 -49.91 -18.71 43.73
C VAL A 1053 -49.98 -18.33 45.20
N LYS A 1054 -50.91 -18.92 45.98
CA LYS A 1054 -50.99 -18.71 47.43
C LYS A 1054 -49.70 -19.09 48.17
N SER A 1055 -49.07 -20.19 47.76
CA SER A 1055 -47.81 -20.64 48.38
C SER A 1055 -46.64 -19.69 48.14
N LYS A 1056 -46.74 -18.80 47.14
CA LYS A 1056 -45.73 -17.81 46.77
C LYS A 1056 -46.10 -16.39 47.22
N SER A 1057 -47.28 -16.17 47.81
CA SER A 1057 -47.71 -14.86 48.31
C SER A 1057 -46.69 -14.30 49.30
N GLY A 1058 -46.30 -13.03 49.10
CA GLY A 1058 -45.26 -12.35 49.87
C GLY A 1058 -43.86 -12.44 49.26
N THR A 1059 -43.68 -13.14 48.14
CA THR A 1059 -42.44 -13.06 47.34
C THR A 1059 -42.50 -11.86 46.38
N ALA A 1060 -41.33 -11.31 46.07
CA ALA A 1060 -41.17 -10.19 45.14
C ALA A 1060 -39.82 -10.31 44.44
N LEU A 1061 -39.66 -9.67 43.27
CA LEU A 1061 -38.35 -9.56 42.64
C LEU A 1061 -37.44 -8.60 43.42
N PRO A 1062 -36.10 -8.83 43.42
CA PRO A 1062 -35.12 -7.99 44.10
C PRO A 1062 -35.05 -6.54 43.60
#